data_AF-A0A9P5BCT9-F1
#
_entry.id   AF-A0A9P5BCT9-F1
#
_cell.length_a   1.000
_cell.length_b   1.000
_cell.length_c   1.000
_cell.angle_alpha   90.00
_cell.angle_beta   90.00
_cell.angle_gamma   90.00
#
_symmetry.space_group_name_H-M   'P 1'
#
loop_
_entity.id
_entity.type
_entity.pdbx_description
1 polymer ?
#
loop_
_entity_poly.entity_id
_entity_poly.type
_entity_poly.pdbx_seq_one_letter_code
_entity_poly.pdbx_strand_id
1 'polypeptide(L)'
;MTEQKKDLSLSSEHIDEMPVKAEESVSNGLGMTDEQYDTNEKSLVRKLDFTLLPMVWLLYFFNYLDRNNIAQARLSTFEQDLGLKGNQFNVAVSILNVGYMLMQLPSNMLLTRTRPSMYIPAWTALWSIVSAATAGAGTYTHLIVIRFFLGAMFLLSCWYPRKELALRTAILYSGVLLATAFSGLIAAGVLSGLEGSRGMAGWQWLFIIEGAGSFMAAIVAFFVLPDFPGQKTGVMKRLLSDDEQKVAVERINRDRVSLPDADHGVFAGLMMAVKDLRTWVFVIMLTANHSAYGFNSFFPTIVKGFKLGNTTLTLILTAPPYLIATATAFATAWSSDRRKNRGYHIAIPQAVACVGFIVSAATLNNAARYAAAFLYICGCFSSNAMVFSWASSTLNQTPEKRACATAIINLLSQLGNIWSPYFFPASDGPRYVKANLLMMAFSALSVATCVFMRFSLQKANKKLRESGDRINLFTLVISDSPRSLVRLRSVLERQTRKPFDQQSIPDTTYQLMDYDHPEKGETFYMPMTAYYKPDIDGTYEFGLASYGVSRLYIDEQLVIDNATLQTHARMLFGHGSREERWTYEMKAGETYRLRVEAGSASTSITTGGSFIPIPGGACRLGGCLKLDPEEGIRRAVAIAKKCKHTFVVVGLNADFEKEGKGRESMSLPPHVDDLVFAVLEAQPNATVVTQAGNPIEMPWRHKAKAILHSCHGLSYTTFSTTNIRVAEDGVHVDLKNTGKMAGAEVVMLYVSCDAAKSGQKSRFHRPVRTLAGFQKVFLEPGQETTAFMALDKYSTAVWDDTSDSWLCEAGTYTASVRSSSGSLEVSFREEKDIYWNGA
;
A
#
# COMPACT_ATOMS: atom_id res chain seq x y z
N MET A 1 -72.99 -31.14 -6.21
CA MET A 1 -72.52 -30.90 -4.83
C MET A 1 -71.27 -31.72 -4.67
N THR A 2 -70.13 -31.04 -4.67
CA THR A 2 -68.85 -31.61 -5.08
C THR A 2 -67.96 -31.74 -3.87
N GLU A 3 -67.72 -32.97 -3.44
CA GLU A 3 -66.89 -33.29 -2.29
C GLU A 3 -66.00 -34.51 -2.59
N GLN A 4 -64.71 -34.32 -2.34
CA GLN A 4 -63.65 -35.27 -2.00
C GLN A 4 -63.18 -36.40 -2.95
N LYS A 5 -61.85 -36.33 -3.15
CA LYS A 5 -60.83 -37.39 -3.26
C LYS A 5 -60.94 -38.43 -4.38
N LYS A 6 -59.95 -38.39 -5.27
CA LYS A 6 -59.35 -39.60 -5.82
C LYS A 6 -57.87 -39.38 -6.14
N ASP A 7 -57.05 -40.26 -5.57
CA ASP A 7 -55.66 -40.47 -5.93
C ASP A 7 -55.50 -40.71 -7.44
N LEU A 8 -54.44 -40.16 -8.01
CA LEU A 8 -53.87 -40.61 -9.27
C LEU A 8 -52.35 -40.52 -9.16
N SER A 9 -51.78 -41.69 -8.87
CA SER A 9 -50.38 -42.06 -9.06
C SER A 9 -49.92 -41.72 -10.48
N LEU A 10 -48.86 -40.91 -10.60
CA LEU A 10 -48.08 -40.79 -11.82
C LEU A 10 -46.70 -41.43 -11.58
N SER A 11 -46.36 -42.28 -12.53
CA SER A 11 -45.24 -43.19 -12.64
C SER A 11 -43.88 -42.51 -12.50
N SER A 12 -42.96 -43.25 -11.88
CA SER A 12 -41.53 -43.00 -11.86
C SER A 12 -40.94 -43.14 -13.27
N GLU A 13 -40.73 -42.02 -13.96
CA GLU A 13 -39.76 -41.94 -15.04
C GLU A 13 -38.43 -41.44 -14.48
N HIS A 14 -37.36 -42.15 -14.84
CA HIS A 14 -35.97 -41.82 -14.56
C HIS A 14 -35.67 -40.36 -14.90
N ILE A 15 -35.34 -39.56 -13.89
CA ILE A 15 -34.57 -38.33 -14.09
C ILE A 15 -33.12 -38.77 -13.99
N ASP A 16 -32.46 -38.91 -15.14
CA ASP A 16 -31.01 -39.06 -15.21
C ASP A 16 -30.35 -37.88 -14.46
N GLU A 17 -29.48 -38.20 -13.52
CA GLU A 17 -28.62 -37.24 -12.84
C GLU A 17 -27.77 -36.50 -13.90
N MET A 18 -28.07 -35.22 -14.11
CA MET A 18 -27.18 -34.35 -14.86
C MET A 18 -25.87 -34.17 -14.07
N PRO A 19 -24.69 -34.42 -14.66
CA PRO A 19 -23.43 -34.18 -13.97
C PRO A 19 -23.29 -32.69 -13.71
N VAL A 20 -22.99 -32.36 -12.44
CA VAL A 20 -22.62 -31.02 -11.99
C VAL A 20 -21.43 -30.54 -12.81
N LYS A 21 -21.65 -29.63 -13.77
CA LYS A 21 -20.57 -28.93 -14.46
C LYS A 21 -19.86 -28.03 -13.44
N ALA A 22 -18.57 -28.28 -13.26
CA ALA A 22 -17.67 -27.47 -12.44
C ALA A 22 -17.71 -26.01 -12.91
N GLU A 23 -17.74 -25.07 -11.97
CA GLU A 23 -17.75 -23.63 -12.20
C GLU A 23 -16.58 -23.20 -13.09
N GLU A 24 -16.85 -22.58 -14.23
CA GLU A 24 -15.84 -21.89 -15.04
C GLU A 24 -15.40 -20.62 -14.31
N SER A 25 -14.24 -20.70 -13.68
CA SER A 25 -13.60 -19.59 -12.99
C SER A 25 -13.28 -18.45 -13.97
N VAL A 26 -13.88 -17.28 -13.73
CA VAL A 26 -13.69 -16.04 -14.50
C VAL A 26 -12.19 -15.67 -14.53
N SER A 27 -11.63 -15.46 -15.72
CA SER A 27 -10.23 -15.06 -15.87
C SER A 27 -10.08 -13.54 -15.73
N ASN A 28 -9.17 -13.08 -14.88
CA ASN A 28 -8.80 -11.67 -14.76
C ASN A 28 -8.06 -11.16 -16.02
N GLY A 29 -7.83 -9.84 -16.12
CA GLY A 29 -7.20 -9.17 -17.28
C GLY A 29 -5.79 -9.62 -17.67
N LEU A 30 -5.24 -10.65 -17.02
CA LEU A 30 -4.00 -11.35 -17.36
C LEU A 30 -4.22 -12.73 -18.02
N GLY A 31 -5.48 -13.11 -18.27
CA GLY A 31 -5.85 -14.42 -18.83
C GLY A 31 -5.71 -15.58 -17.83
N MET A 32 -5.68 -15.28 -16.53
CA MET A 32 -5.57 -16.26 -15.44
C MET A 32 -6.89 -16.34 -14.69
N THR A 33 -7.29 -17.53 -14.25
CA THR A 33 -8.40 -17.66 -13.31
C THR A 33 -8.04 -16.96 -12.00
N ASP A 34 -9.03 -16.50 -11.22
CA ASP A 34 -8.73 -15.83 -9.94
C ASP A 34 -7.95 -16.74 -8.97
N GLU A 35 -8.21 -18.05 -9.00
CA GLU A 35 -7.46 -19.04 -8.24
C GLU A 35 -6.01 -19.19 -8.74
N GLN A 36 -5.78 -19.15 -10.06
CA GLN A 36 -4.43 -19.15 -10.64
C GLN A 36 -3.67 -17.87 -10.30
N TYR A 37 -4.33 -16.71 -10.33
CA TYR A 37 -3.73 -15.43 -9.95
C TYR A 37 -3.30 -15.44 -8.48
N ASP A 38 -4.17 -15.88 -7.58
CA ASP A 38 -3.86 -15.98 -6.14
C ASP A 38 -2.73 -16.97 -5.86
N THR A 39 -2.72 -18.09 -6.58
CA THR A 39 -1.66 -19.10 -6.47
C THR A 39 -0.32 -18.57 -6.97
N ASN A 40 -0.31 -17.90 -8.12
CA ASN A 40 0.87 -17.26 -8.68
C ASN A 40 1.34 -16.08 -7.83
N GLU A 41 0.44 -15.31 -7.22
CA GLU A 41 0.77 -14.24 -6.29
C GLU A 41 1.47 -14.79 -5.03
N LYS A 42 0.91 -15.85 -4.42
CA LYS A 42 1.52 -16.52 -3.26
C LYS A 42 2.88 -17.12 -3.60
N SER A 43 3.01 -17.77 -4.76
CA SER A 43 4.27 -18.35 -5.23
C SER A 43 5.32 -17.28 -5.49
N LEU A 44 4.95 -16.21 -6.20
CA LEU A 44 5.79 -15.03 -6.46
C LEU A 44 6.34 -14.43 -5.16
N VAL A 45 5.46 -14.13 -4.20
CA VAL A 45 5.86 -13.54 -2.90
C VAL A 45 6.82 -14.46 -2.17
N ARG A 46 6.53 -15.77 -2.13
CA ARG A 46 7.40 -16.77 -1.51
C ARG A 46 8.78 -16.81 -2.17
N LYS A 47 8.86 -16.82 -3.49
CA LYS A 47 10.14 -16.83 -4.23
C LYS A 47 10.96 -15.56 -3.97
N LEU A 48 10.30 -14.40 -3.93
CA LEU A 48 10.94 -13.14 -3.56
C LEU A 48 11.44 -13.15 -2.11
N ASP A 49 10.64 -13.66 -1.17
CA ASP A 49 11.00 -13.75 0.24
C ASP A 49 12.16 -14.73 0.51
N PHE A 50 12.33 -15.77 -0.32
CA PHE A 50 13.45 -16.71 -0.20
C PHE A 50 14.69 -16.31 -0.99
N THR A 51 14.59 -15.39 -1.94
CA THR A 51 15.71 -15.00 -2.81
C THR A 51 16.20 -13.58 -2.51
N LEU A 52 15.31 -12.60 -2.58
CA LEU A 52 15.64 -11.20 -2.43
C LEU A 52 15.86 -10.84 -0.95
N LEU A 53 14.92 -11.19 -0.07
CA LEU A 53 14.98 -10.77 1.33
C LEU A 53 16.25 -11.28 2.06
N PRO A 54 16.68 -12.56 1.92
CA PRO A 54 17.85 -13.05 2.62
C PRO A 54 19.13 -12.44 2.06
N MET A 55 19.23 -12.19 0.75
CA MET A 55 20.39 -11.55 0.17
C MET A 55 20.49 -10.08 0.53
N VAL A 56 19.39 -9.33 0.48
CA VAL A 56 19.39 -7.94 0.92
C VAL A 56 19.71 -7.84 2.42
N TRP A 57 19.17 -8.77 3.23
CA TRP A 57 19.52 -8.88 4.64
C TRP A 57 21.01 -9.18 4.85
N LEU A 58 21.58 -10.12 4.09
CA LEU A 58 23.00 -10.50 4.17
C LEU A 58 23.92 -9.33 3.79
N LEU A 59 23.63 -8.64 2.69
CA LEU A 59 24.38 -7.45 2.28
C LEU A 59 24.29 -6.33 3.32
N TYR A 60 23.11 -6.13 3.91
CA TYR A 60 22.90 -5.13 4.94
C TYR A 60 23.59 -5.50 6.26
N PHE A 61 23.59 -6.78 6.61
CA PHE A 61 24.34 -7.34 7.74
C PHE A 61 25.84 -7.07 7.58
N PHE A 62 26.44 -7.45 6.44
CA PHE A 62 27.85 -7.19 6.15
C PHE A 62 28.19 -5.69 6.13
N ASN A 63 27.30 -4.84 5.60
CA ASN A 63 27.50 -3.39 5.61
C ASN A 63 27.64 -2.84 7.04
N TYR A 64 26.80 -3.31 7.98
CA TYR A 64 26.90 -2.88 9.37
C TYR A 64 28.03 -3.55 10.14
N LEU A 65 28.44 -4.75 9.74
CA LEU A 65 29.63 -5.42 10.25
C LEU A 65 30.87 -4.55 9.98
N ASP A 66 31.07 -4.16 8.72
CA ASP A 66 32.15 -3.27 8.28
C ASP A 66 32.15 -1.92 9.01
N ARG A 67 30.97 -1.33 9.26
CA ARG A 67 30.86 -0.04 9.99
C ARG A 67 31.32 -0.16 11.44
N ASN A 68 31.04 -1.29 12.08
CA ASN A 68 31.37 -1.54 13.48
C ASN A 68 32.85 -1.89 13.70
N ASN A 69 33.60 -2.26 12.65
CA ASN A 69 35.01 -2.63 12.75
C ASN A 69 35.90 -1.62 13.46
N ILE A 70 35.73 -0.33 13.18
CA ILE A 70 36.58 0.69 13.81
C ILE A 70 36.41 0.73 15.33
N ALA A 71 35.21 0.43 15.83
CA ALA A 71 34.93 0.40 17.27
C ALA A 71 35.64 -0.78 17.94
N GLN A 72 35.67 -1.95 17.26
CA GLN A 72 36.36 -3.14 17.75
C GLN A 72 37.89 -3.02 17.64
N ALA A 73 38.38 -2.51 16.50
CA ALA A 73 39.79 -2.27 16.21
C ALA A 73 40.46 -1.40 17.27
N ARG A 74 39.72 -0.44 17.84
CA ARG A 74 40.19 0.42 18.93
C ARG A 74 40.67 -0.34 20.18
N LEU A 75 40.23 -1.57 20.39
CA LEU A 75 40.68 -2.39 21.53
C LEU A 75 42.04 -3.07 21.29
N SER A 76 42.54 -3.08 20.05
CA SER A 76 43.90 -3.50 19.64
C SER A 76 44.82 -2.26 19.54
N THR A 77 45.95 -2.37 18.81
CA THR A 77 46.98 -1.34 18.61
C THR A 77 46.57 -0.21 17.65
N PHE A 78 45.32 -0.20 17.15
CA PHE A 78 44.83 0.70 16.10
C PHE A 78 45.17 2.19 16.29
N GLU A 79 44.95 2.76 17.48
CA GLU A 79 45.27 4.17 17.73
C GLU A 79 46.77 4.45 17.76
N GLN A 80 47.57 3.48 18.21
CA GLN A 80 49.02 3.57 18.31
C GLN A 80 49.67 3.47 16.93
N ASP A 81 49.27 2.49 16.13
CA ASP A 81 49.81 2.24 14.78
C ASP A 81 49.57 3.41 13.83
N LEU A 82 48.44 4.11 13.98
CA LEU A 82 48.06 5.27 13.17
C LEU A 82 48.49 6.63 13.76
N GLY A 83 49.05 6.63 14.98
CA GLY A 83 49.47 7.84 15.69
C GLY A 83 48.33 8.82 16.00
N LEU A 84 47.12 8.30 16.28
CA LEU A 84 45.93 9.13 16.51
C LEU A 84 46.03 9.91 17.82
N LYS A 85 45.79 11.23 17.76
CA LYS A 85 45.83 12.15 18.92
C LYS A 85 44.50 12.88 19.13
N GLY A 86 44.14 13.07 20.41
CA GLY A 86 42.97 13.86 20.81
C GLY A 86 41.67 13.36 20.19
N ASN A 87 41.00 14.20 19.39
CA ASN A 87 39.70 13.91 18.78
C ASN A 87 39.80 13.24 17.40
N GLN A 88 40.99 12.87 16.93
CA GLN A 88 41.17 12.30 15.57
C GLN A 88 40.41 11.00 15.35
N PHE A 89 40.29 10.13 16.36
CA PHE A 89 39.43 8.94 16.29
C PHE A 89 37.96 9.33 16.09
N ASN A 90 37.49 10.32 16.85
CA ASN A 90 36.11 10.79 16.77
C ASN A 90 35.80 11.38 15.38
N VAL A 91 36.73 12.15 14.80
CA VAL A 91 36.62 12.67 13.44
C VAL A 91 36.53 11.52 12.43
N ALA A 92 37.34 10.46 12.59
CA ALA A 92 37.30 9.29 11.70
C ALA A 92 35.96 8.53 11.78
N VAL A 93 35.34 8.45 12.96
CA VAL A 93 33.98 7.89 13.09
C VAL A 93 32.95 8.80 12.42
N SER A 94 33.02 10.12 12.64
CA SER A 94 32.04 11.08 12.14
C SER A 94 32.08 11.32 10.62
N ILE A 95 33.27 11.33 10.01
CA ILE A 95 33.45 11.69 8.58
C ILE A 95 32.74 10.72 7.62
N LEU A 96 32.58 9.46 8.02
CA LEU A 96 31.81 8.45 7.28
C LEU A 96 30.35 8.88 7.14
N ASN A 97 29.75 9.41 8.21
CA ASN A 97 28.35 9.84 8.20
C ASN A 97 28.16 11.10 7.33
N VAL A 98 29.18 11.96 7.22
CA VAL A 98 29.17 13.12 6.32
C VAL A 98 29.15 12.67 4.86
N GLY A 99 30.05 11.74 4.48
CA GLY A 99 30.05 11.15 3.14
C GLY A 99 28.72 10.49 2.79
N TYR A 100 28.14 9.76 3.76
CA TYR A 100 26.82 9.11 3.62
C TYR A 100 25.71 10.12 3.38
N MET A 101 25.65 11.18 4.17
CA MET A 101 24.64 12.22 4.02
C MET A 101 24.71 12.88 2.62
N LEU A 102 25.91 13.20 2.12
CA LEU A 102 26.06 13.87 0.83
C LEU A 102 25.64 12.99 -0.37
N MET A 103 25.94 11.70 -0.32
CA MET A 103 25.72 10.81 -1.46
C MET A 103 24.41 10.03 -1.43
N GLN A 104 23.71 10.04 -0.29
CA GLN A 104 22.43 9.37 -0.14
C GLN A 104 21.41 9.80 -1.21
N LEU A 105 21.28 11.10 -1.46
CA LEU A 105 20.31 11.62 -2.42
C LEU A 105 20.72 11.33 -3.88
N PRO A 106 21.95 11.63 -4.33
CA PRO A 106 22.40 11.25 -5.67
C PRO A 106 22.30 9.74 -5.95
N SER A 107 22.69 8.90 -5.00
CA SER A 107 22.67 7.44 -5.16
C SER A 107 21.25 6.90 -5.36
N ASN A 108 20.26 7.43 -4.62
CA ASN A 108 18.86 7.07 -4.80
C ASN A 108 18.33 7.43 -6.18
N MET A 109 18.71 8.59 -6.70
CA MET A 109 18.30 9.02 -8.03
C MET A 109 18.90 8.10 -9.12
N LEU A 110 20.16 7.69 -8.96
CA LEU A 110 20.84 6.81 -9.91
C LEU A 110 20.30 5.37 -9.89
N LEU A 111 19.88 4.85 -8.72
CA LEU A 111 19.27 3.53 -8.59
C LEU A 111 18.00 3.39 -9.46
N THR A 112 17.23 4.46 -9.62
CA THR A 112 16.01 4.43 -10.47
C THR A 112 16.31 4.33 -11.97
N ARG A 113 17.56 4.57 -12.40
CA ARG A 113 17.99 4.56 -13.80
C ARG A 113 18.94 3.40 -14.14
N THR A 114 19.25 2.54 -13.18
CA THR A 114 20.21 1.45 -13.33
C THR A 114 19.58 0.12 -12.94
N ARG A 115 20.18 -1.00 -13.36
CA ARG A 115 19.73 -2.34 -12.99
C ARG A 115 20.20 -2.65 -11.57
N PRO A 116 19.29 -2.88 -10.60
CA PRO A 116 19.69 -3.12 -9.24
C PRO A 116 20.56 -4.36 -9.02
N SER A 117 20.37 -5.43 -9.82
CA SER A 117 21.18 -6.66 -9.75
C SER A 117 22.66 -6.42 -10.03
N MET A 118 22.98 -5.38 -10.79
CA MET A 118 24.36 -4.96 -11.05
C MET A 118 24.79 -3.85 -10.09
N TYR A 119 23.90 -2.87 -9.87
CA TYR A 119 24.20 -1.68 -9.08
C TYR A 119 24.51 -2.03 -7.62
N ILE A 120 23.60 -2.73 -6.93
CA ILE A 120 23.78 -3.03 -5.50
C ILE A 120 25.05 -3.86 -5.27
N PRO A 121 25.27 -5.00 -5.96
CA PRO A 121 26.46 -5.81 -5.74
C PRO A 121 27.76 -5.10 -6.16
N ALA A 122 27.78 -4.34 -7.25
CA ALA A 122 28.98 -3.59 -7.64
C ALA A 122 29.37 -2.55 -6.57
N TRP A 123 28.39 -1.85 -6.00
CA TRP A 123 28.65 -0.90 -4.92
C TRP A 123 29.02 -1.59 -3.61
N THR A 124 28.42 -2.73 -3.27
CA THR A 124 28.87 -3.52 -2.11
C THR A 124 30.31 -4.00 -2.31
N ALA A 125 30.67 -4.51 -3.49
CA ALA A 125 32.02 -4.94 -3.80
C ALA A 125 33.03 -3.79 -3.67
N LEU A 126 32.69 -2.60 -4.18
CA LEU A 126 33.53 -1.41 -4.03
C LEU A 126 33.65 -0.96 -2.57
N TRP A 127 32.55 -0.97 -1.81
CA TRP A 127 32.55 -0.72 -0.37
C TRP A 127 33.50 -1.68 0.35
N SER A 128 33.45 -2.97 0.02
CA SER A 128 34.30 -3.99 0.63
C SER A 128 35.79 -3.78 0.32
N ILE A 129 36.13 -3.40 -0.92
CA ILE A 129 37.51 -3.07 -1.30
C ILE A 129 38.03 -1.86 -0.50
N VAL A 130 37.23 -0.79 -0.40
CA VAL A 130 37.62 0.42 0.35
C VAL A 130 37.68 0.13 1.86
N SER A 131 36.76 -0.69 2.40
CA SER A 131 36.78 -1.14 3.79
C SER A 131 38.07 -1.90 4.09
N ALA A 132 38.42 -2.90 3.26
CA ALA A 132 39.64 -3.69 3.41
C ALA A 132 40.92 -2.84 3.25
N ALA A 133 40.89 -1.80 2.39
CA ALA A 133 42.01 -0.86 2.24
C ALA A 133 42.34 -0.10 3.54
N THR A 134 41.42 -0.04 4.52
CA THR A 134 41.70 0.50 5.86
C THR A 134 42.85 -0.24 6.54
N ALA A 135 43.06 -1.53 6.27
CA ALA A 135 44.19 -2.30 6.80
C ALA A 135 45.55 -1.75 6.35
N GLY A 136 45.61 -1.08 5.19
CA GLY A 136 46.80 -0.42 4.66
C GLY A 136 46.96 1.06 5.08
N ALA A 137 46.07 1.59 5.93
CA ALA A 137 46.19 2.96 6.41
C ALA A 137 47.40 3.08 7.35
N GLY A 138 48.40 3.86 6.95
CA GLY A 138 49.58 4.16 7.79
C GLY A 138 49.55 5.53 8.50
N THR A 139 48.56 6.38 8.23
CA THR A 139 48.46 7.73 8.83
C THR A 139 47.01 8.13 9.05
N TYR A 140 46.79 9.12 9.91
CA TYR A 140 45.50 9.78 10.09
C TYR A 140 44.87 10.25 8.75
N THR A 141 45.68 10.83 7.86
CA THR A 141 45.20 11.32 6.56
C THR A 141 44.67 10.18 5.69
N HIS A 142 45.39 9.05 5.63
CA HIS A 142 44.93 7.86 4.91
C HIS A 142 43.59 7.36 5.48
N LEU A 143 43.46 7.30 6.80
CA LEU A 143 42.23 6.88 7.46
C LEU A 143 41.04 7.79 7.10
N ILE A 144 41.21 9.10 7.13
CA ILE A 144 40.12 10.05 6.81
C ILE A 144 39.69 9.94 5.34
N VAL A 145 40.63 9.86 4.40
CA VAL A 145 40.32 9.74 2.97
C VAL A 145 39.54 8.46 2.71
N ILE A 146 40.02 7.32 3.22
CA ILE A 146 39.34 6.02 3.08
C ILE A 146 37.93 6.09 3.66
N ARG A 147 37.75 6.65 4.86
CA ARG A 147 36.44 6.71 5.52
C ARG A 147 35.45 7.69 4.89
N PHE A 148 35.93 8.80 4.32
CA PHE A 148 35.07 9.72 3.57
C PHE A 148 34.49 9.05 2.32
N PHE A 149 35.34 8.38 1.52
CA PHE A 149 34.88 7.65 0.33
C PHE A 149 34.03 6.42 0.67
N LEU A 150 34.29 5.76 1.81
CA LEU A 150 33.42 4.70 2.31
C LEU A 150 32.01 5.23 2.60
N GLY A 151 31.89 6.44 3.15
CA GLY A 151 30.61 7.10 3.38
C GLY A 151 29.83 7.39 2.10
N ALA A 152 30.50 7.65 0.98
CA ALA A 152 29.90 8.12 -0.27
C ALA A 152 28.95 7.11 -0.97
N MET A 153 28.69 5.93 -0.40
CA MET A 153 28.02 4.85 -1.08
C MET A 153 26.95 4.22 -0.18
N PHE A 154 25.77 4.00 -0.74
CA PHE A 154 24.73 3.03 -0.34
C PHE A 154 23.34 3.65 -0.12
N LEU A 155 22.34 3.10 -0.82
CA LEU A 155 20.98 2.99 -0.29
C LEU A 155 20.18 1.92 -1.06
N LEU A 156 19.25 1.29 -0.33
CA LEU A 156 18.28 0.32 -0.84
C LEU A 156 16.88 0.93 -0.84
N SER A 157 16.17 0.86 -1.97
CA SER A 157 14.70 0.86 -2.01
C SER A 157 14.18 0.41 -3.39
N CYS A 158 13.03 -0.28 -3.38
CA CYS A 158 12.13 -0.62 -4.51
C CYS A 158 12.02 -2.11 -4.91
N TRP A 159 11.35 -2.95 -4.11
CA TRP A 159 10.94 -4.31 -4.56
C TRP A 159 9.62 -4.83 -3.95
N TYR A 160 9.11 -4.20 -2.89
CA TYR A 160 7.92 -4.68 -2.19
C TYR A 160 6.80 -3.64 -2.23
N PRO A 161 5.53 -4.06 -2.40
CA PRO A 161 4.38 -3.20 -2.28
C PRO A 161 4.17 -2.72 -0.83
N ARG A 162 3.45 -1.61 -0.65
CA ARG A 162 3.35 -0.90 0.65
C ARG A 162 2.79 -1.75 1.79
N LYS A 163 1.87 -2.66 1.49
CA LYS A 163 1.22 -3.54 2.48
C LYS A 163 2.18 -4.62 3.02
N GLU A 164 3.24 -4.91 2.28
CA GLU A 164 4.21 -5.98 2.56
C GLU A 164 5.51 -5.48 3.20
N LEU A 165 5.73 -4.17 3.19
CA LEU A 165 7.00 -3.55 3.54
C LEU A 165 7.29 -3.57 5.05
N ALA A 166 6.27 -3.51 5.91
CA ALA A 166 6.45 -3.34 7.36
C ALA A 166 7.18 -4.52 8.02
N LEU A 167 6.69 -5.75 7.84
CA LEU A 167 7.32 -6.97 8.40
C LEU A 167 8.73 -7.19 7.84
N ARG A 168 8.91 -6.96 6.53
CA ARG A 168 10.19 -7.12 5.84
C ARG A 168 11.21 -6.07 6.26
N THR A 169 10.76 -4.84 6.56
CA THR A 169 11.61 -3.80 7.14
C THR A 169 12.08 -4.19 8.54
N ALA A 170 11.23 -4.81 9.37
CA ALA A 170 11.64 -5.33 10.67
C ALA A 170 12.67 -6.46 10.54
N ILE A 171 12.50 -7.39 9.58
CA ILE A 171 13.49 -8.43 9.27
C ILE A 171 14.81 -7.80 8.82
N LEU A 172 14.81 -6.86 7.87
CA LEU A 172 16.02 -6.16 7.43
C LEU A 172 16.72 -5.44 8.60
N TYR A 173 15.96 -4.77 9.46
CA TYR A 173 16.51 -4.05 10.61
C TYR A 173 17.17 -4.98 11.63
N SER A 174 16.68 -6.22 11.77
CA SER A 174 17.34 -7.23 12.61
C SER A 174 18.78 -7.53 12.18
N GLY A 175 19.09 -7.39 10.88
CA GLY A 175 20.44 -7.54 10.36
C GLY A 175 21.41 -6.54 10.97
N VAL A 176 20.98 -5.32 11.29
CA VAL A 176 21.81 -4.28 11.93
C VAL A 176 22.22 -4.69 13.34
N LEU A 177 21.25 -5.13 14.15
CA LEU A 177 21.51 -5.51 15.54
C LEU A 177 22.35 -6.79 15.62
N LEU A 178 22.04 -7.77 14.77
CA LEU A 178 22.80 -9.02 14.70
C LEU A 178 24.22 -8.75 14.19
N ALA A 179 24.41 -7.93 13.16
CA ALA A 179 25.75 -7.55 12.68
C ALA A 179 26.59 -6.91 13.79
N THR A 180 25.97 -6.04 14.59
CA THR A 180 26.64 -5.40 15.72
C THR A 180 27.01 -6.41 16.82
N ALA A 181 26.14 -7.39 17.10
CA ALA A 181 26.41 -8.46 18.06
C ALA A 181 27.55 -9.38 17.60
N PHE A 182 27.50 -9.82 16.33
CA PHE A 182 28.49 -10.74 15.76
C PHE A 182 29.83 -10.06 15.46
N SER A 183 29.86 -8.76 15.16
CA SER A 183 31.11 -8.00 14.97
C SER A 183 32.03 -8.09 16.21
N GLY A 184 31.47 -8.00 17.42
CA GLY A 184 32.24 -8.22 18.65
C GLY A 184 32.79 -9.64 18.79
N LEU A 185 32.02 -10.66 18.41
CA LEU A 185 32.43 -12.06 18.46
C LEU A 185 33.54 -12.38 17.44
N ILE A 186 33.41 -11.88 16.22
CA ILE A 186 34.42 -12.02 15.16
C ILE A 186 35.71 -11.32 15.58
N ALA A 187 35.61 -10.09 16.08
CA ALA A 187 36.76 -9.36 16.62
C ALA A 187 37.44 -10.13 17.76
N ALA A 188 36.69 -10.74 18.68
CA ALA A 188 37.27 -11.54 19.76
C ALA A 188 38.14 -12.70 19.23
N GLY A 189 37.66 -13.40 18.20
CA GLY A 189 38.40 -14.48 17.55
C GLY A 189 39.63 -13.98 16.78
N VAL A 190 39.47 -12.93 15.98
CA VAL A 190 40.55 -12.38 15.14
C VAL A 190 41.66 -11.75 16.00
N LEU A 191 41.31 -10.90 16.97
CA LEU A 191 42.30 -10.23 17.82
C LEU A 191 43.01 -11.19 18.77
N SER A 192 42.44 -12.36 19.09
CA SER A 192 43.12 -13.36 19.93
C SER A 192 43.94 -14.37 19.12
N GLY A 193 43.50 -14.72 17.91
CA GLY A 193 44.13 -15.77 17.09
C GLY A 193 45.11 -15.27 16.01
N LEU A 194 44.98 -14.02 15.55
CA LEU A 194 45.74 -13.50 14.39
C LEU A 194 46.59 -12.26 14.69
N GLU A 195 46.65 -11.82 15.94
CA GLU A 195 47.52 -10.71 16.34
C GLU A 195 49.00 -11.05 16.06
N GLY A 196 49.70 -10.21 15.31
CA GLY A 196 51.10 -10.42 14.89
C GLY A 196 51.29 -11.48 13.79
N SER A 197 50.21 -12.12 13.32
CA SER A 197 50.29 -13.13 12.25
C SER A 197 50.71 -12.48 10.94
N ARG A 198 51.74 -13.04 10.29
CA ARG A 198 52.39 -12.49 9.08
C ARG A 198 52.87 -11.04 9.23
N GLY A 199 53.21 -10.61 10.45
CA GLY A 199 53.69 -9.25 10.73
C GLY A 199 52.62 -8.17 10.66
N MET A 200 51.34 -8.54 10.64
CA MET A 200 50.21 -7.61 10.65
C MET A 200 49.52 -7.60 12.02
N ALA A 201 49.02 -6.44 12.43
CA ALA A 201 48.25 -6.29 13.66
C ALA A 201 46.86 -6.94 13.52
N GLY A 202 46.26 -7.36 14.63
CA GLY A 202 44.96 -8.05 14.63
C GLY A 202 43.83 -7.20 14.03
N TRP A 203 43.89 -5.88 14.17
CA TRP A 203 42.92 -4.97 13.55
C TRP A 203 43.02 -4.93 12.02
N GLN A 204 44.22 -5.11 11.44
CA GLN A 204 44.40 -5.16 9.99
C GLN A 204 43.75 -6.43 9.42
N TRP A 205 43.96 -7.56 10.09
CA TRP A 205 43.27 -8.82 9.77
C TRP A 205 41.76 -8.70 9.88
N LEU A 206 41.25 -7.96 10.86
CA LEU A 206 39.82 -7.74 11.04
C LEU A 206 39.19 -7.07 9.81
N PHE A 207 39.75 -5.95 9.33
CA PHE A 207 39.26 -5.28 8.12
C PHE A 207 39.41 -6.13 6.85
N ILE A 208 40.47 -6.94 6.74
CA ILE A 208 40.69 -7.83 5.59
C ILE A 208 39.66 -8.96 5.56
N ILE A 209 39.46 -9.65 6.69
CA ILE A 209 38.56 -10.81 6.78
C ILE A 209 37.11 -10.39 6.54
N GLU A 210 36.68 -9.32 7.22
CA GLU A 210 35.31 -8.84 7.07
C GLU A 210 35.08 -8.24 5.68
N GLY A 211 36.03 -7.45 5.16
CA GLY A 211 35.98 -6.94 3.79
C GLY A 211 35.93 -8.06 2.75
N ALA A 212 36.71 -9.13 2.91
CA ALA A 212 36.67 -10.29 2.02
C ALA A 212 35.33 -11.03 2.09
N GLY A 213 34.76 -11.19 3.30
CA GLY A 213 33.42 -11.76 3.50
C GLY A 213 32.33 -10.94 2.79
N SER A 214 32.35 -9.63 2.99
CA SER A 214 31.44 -8.70 2.31
C SER A 214 31.59 -8.72 0.79
N PHE A 215 32.83 -8.80 0.27
CA PHE A 215 33.11 -8.88 -1.17
C PHE A 215 32.59 -10.19 -1.79
N MET A 216 32.78 -11.31 -1.09
CA MET A 216 32.23 -12.60 -1.50
C MET A 216 30.69 -12.58 -1.50
N ALA A 217 30.07 -11.98 -0.47
CA ALA A 217 28.62 -11.80 -0.44
C ALA A 217 28.13 -10.93 -1.62
N ALA A 218 28.89 -9.92 -2.02
CA ALA A 218 28.61 -9.11 -3.21
C ALA A 218 28.70 -9.94 -4.50
N ILE A 219 29.73 -10.79 -4.66
CA ILE A 219 29.82 -11.70 -5.82
C ILE A 219 28.59 -12.62 -5.88
N VAL A 220 28.22 -13.23 -4.76
CA VAL A 220 27.02 -14.09 -4.71
C VAL A 220 25.76 -13.28 -5.03
N ALA A 221 25.63 -12.06 -4.50
CA ALA A 221 24.50 -11.19 -4.79
C ALA A 221 24.40 -10.81 -6.27
N PHE A 222 25.52 -10.64 -6.98
CA PHE A 222 25.51 -10.42 -8.44
C PHE A 222 24.81 -11.55 -9.21
N PHE A 223 24.89 -12.79 -8.71
CA PHE A 223 24.26 -13.96 -9.34
C PHE A 223 22.87 -14.32 -8.79
N VAL A 224 22.45 -13.72 -7.66
CA VAL A 224 21.20 -14.10 -6.95
C VAL A 224 20.18 -12.95 -6.89
N LEU A 225 20.62 -11.69 -6.89
CA LEU A 225 19.74 -10.54 -6.65
C LEU A 225 18.82 -10.28 -7.86
N PRO A 226 17.48 -10.31 -7.68
CA PRO A 226 16.54 -10.10 -8.77
C PRO A 226 16.40 -8.63 -9.16
N ASP A 227 16.24 -8.37 -10.47
CA ASP A 227 15.95 -7.05 -11.02
C ASP A 227 14.47 -6.64 -10.86
N PHE A 228 14.16 -5.40 -11.22
CA PHE A 228 12.78 -4.90 -11.26
C PHE A 228 11.88 -5.79 -12.13
N PRO A 229 10.61 -6.03 -11.73
CA PRO A 229 9.74 -7.03 -12.37
C PRO A 229 9.38 -6.77 -13.84
N GLY A 230 9.75 -5.62 -14.42
CA GLY A 230 9.57 -5.33 -15.85
C GLY A 230 10.78 -5.64 -16.74
N GLN A 231 11.93 -6.03 -16.19
CA GLN A 231 13.15 -6.30 -16.99
C GLN A 231 13.16 -7.77 -17.43
N LYS A 232 13.31 -8.04 -18.74
CA LYS A 232 13.39 -9.39 -19.32
C LYS A 232 14.75 -10.07 -19.16
N THR A 233 15.63 -9.55 -18.30
CA THR A 233 17.03 -9.96 -18.17
C THR A 233 17.38 -10.26 -16.72
N GLY A 234 18.34 -11.15 -16.49
CA GLY A 234 18.90 -11.44 -15.17
C GLY A 234 18.22 -12.61 -14.45
N VAL A 235 18.45 -12.69 -13.14
CA VAL A 235 17.98 -13.78 -12.26
C VAL A 235 16.45 -13.91 -12.26
N MET A 236 15.73 -12.80 -12.49
CA MET A 236 14.27 -12.80 -12.52
C MET A 236 13.67 -13.73 -13.57
N LYS A 237 14.26 -13.81 -14.77
CA LYS A 237 13.81 -14.71 -15.83
C LYS A 237 13.96 -16.20 -15.45
N ARG A 238 14.95 -16.53 -14.61
CA ARG A 238 15.16 -17.89 -14.11
C ARG A 238 14.29 -18.21 -12.89
N LEU A 239 13.96 -17.20 -12.09
CA LEU A 239 13.27 -17.35 -10.82
C LEU A 239 11.74 -17.39 -10.98
N LEU A 240 11.19 -16.54 -11.85
CA LEU A 240 9.76 -16.40 -12.07
C LEU A 240 9.34 -17.04 -13.39
N SER A 241 8.19 -17.70 -13.38
CA SER A 241 7.46 -18.05 -14.59
C SER A 241 6.91 -16.79 -15.28
N ASP A 242 6.62 -16.90 -16.56
CA ASP A 242 6.05 -15.78 -17.34
C ASP A 242 4.75 -15.27 -16.73
N ASP A 243 3.97 -16.15 -16.11
CA ASP A 243 2.72 -15.82 -15.43
C ASP A 243 2.96 -15.10 -14.08
N GLU A 244 3.91 -15.57 -13.26
CA GLU A 244 4.33 -14.86 -12.06
C GLU A 244 4.93 -13.48 -12.38
N GLN A 245 5.59 -13.33 -13.53
CA GLN A 245 6.13 -12.05 -13.98
C GLN A 245 5.02 -11.07 -14.36
N LYS A 246 3.98 -11.52 -15.08
CA LYS A 246 2.79 -10.72 -15.38
C LYS A 246 2.10 -10.27 -14.09
N VAL A 247 1.91 -11.18 -13.14
CA VAL A 247 1.35 -10.87 -11.81
C VAL A 247 2.24 -9.87 -11.07
N ALA A 248 3.57 -9.99 -11.12
CA ALA A 248 4.49 -9.07 -10.46
C ALA A 248 4.41 -7.63 -11.02
N VAL A 249 4.38 -7.48 -12.34
CA VAL A 249 4.25 -6.18 -13.02
C VAL A 249 2.89 -5.55 -12.70
N GLU A 250 1.82 -6.34 -12.77
CA GLU A 250 0.47 -5.87 -12.48
C GLU A 250 0.32 -5.47 -11.01
N ARG A 251 0.91 -6.22 -10.06
CA ARG A 251 0.92 -5.85 -8.64
C ARG A 251 1.62 -4.52 -8.38
N ILE A 252 2.77 -4.28 -9.02
CA ILE A 252 3.46 -2.99 -8.91
C ILE A 252 2.66 -1.87 -9.58
N ASN A 253 1.99 -2.14 -10.70
CA ASN A 253 1.15 -1.15 -11.38
C ASN A 253 -0.13 -0.83 -10.58
N ARG A 254 -0.74 -1.82 -9.92
CA ARG A 254 -1.85 -1.63 -8.97
C ARG A 254 -1.44 -0.88 -7.71
N ASP A 255 -0.21 -1.07 -7.23
CA ASP A 255 0.35 -0.35 -6.05
C ASP A 255 1.00 1.00 -6.43
N ARG A 256 1.23 1.27 -7.73
CA ARG A 256 1.54 2.62 -8.22
C ARG A 256 0.31 3.48 -7.99
N VAL A 257 0.33 4.18 -6.86
CA VAL A 257 -0.52 5.34 -6.62
C VAL A 257 -0.08 6.46 -7.56
N SER A 258 -0.36 6.29 -8.84
CA SER A 258 -0.62 7.38 -9.77
C SER A 258 -2.13 7.38 -9.95
N LEU A 259 -2.82 7.85 -8.90
CA LEU A 259 -4.08 8.57 -9.07
C LEU A 259 -3.66 10.00 -9.44
N PRO A 260 -3.79 10.42 -10.70
CA PRO A 260 -3.57 11.81 -11.06
C PRO A 260 -4.84 12.60 -10.72
N ASP A 261 -5.01 12.99 -9.45
CA ASP A 261 -6.09 13.92 -9.06
C ASP A 261 -5.57 15.25 -8.47
N ALA A 262 -4.26 15.47 -8.39
CA ALA A 262 -3.71 16.80 -8.20
C ALA A 262 -2.29 16.88 -8.74
N ASP A 263 -2.11 17.61 -9.84
CA ASP A 263 -0.82 17.89 -10.45
C ASP A 263 -0.03 18.88 -9.58
N HIS A 264 0.51 18.41 -8.46
CA HIS A 264 1.45 19.14 -7.63
C HIS A 264 2.82 18.48 -7.82
N GLY A 265 3.59 18.94 -8.80
CA GLY A 265 4.92 18.41 -9.09
C GLY A 265 5.81 18.29 -7.83
N VAL A 266 6.85 17.45 -7.90
CA VAL A 266 7.74 17.09 -6.77
C VAL A 266 8.20 18.30 -5.93
N PHE A 267 8.42 19.45 -6.57
CA PHE A 267 8.79 20.69 -5.90
C PHE A 267 7.69 21.25 -4.98
N ALA A 268 6.43 21.17 -5.38
CA ALA A 268 5.30 21.52 -4.52
C ALA A 268 5.21 20.55 -3.33
N GLY A 269 5.40 19.25 -3.56
CA GLY A 269 5.54 18.23 -2.51
C GLY A 269 6.65 18.56 -1.50
N LEU A 270 7.83 18.96 -2.00
CA LEU A 270 8.96 19.40 -1.18
C LEU A 270 8.60 20.63 -0.34
N MET A 271 8.01 21.66 -0.96
CA MET A 271 7.62 22.88 -0.26
C MET A 271 6.56 22.61 0.82
N MET A 272 5.61 21.70 0.55
CA MET A 272 4.64 21.24 1.54
C MET A 272 5.31 20.49 2.70
N ALA A 273 6.34 19.68 2.44
CA ALA A 273 7.09 18.97 3.46
C ALA A 273 7.91 19.92 4.36
N VAL A 274 8.59 20.90 3.76
CA VAL A 274 9.41 21.90 4.46
C VAL A 274 8.56 22.84 5.32
N LYS A 275 7.38 23.25 4.84
CA LYS A 275 6.46 24.12 5.60
C LYS A 275 5.71 23.41 6.71
N ASP A 276 5.71 22.08 6.73
CA ASP A 276 5.00 21.31 7.76
C ASP A 276 5.86 21.18 9.03
N LEU A 277 5.41 21.81 10.12
CA LEU A 277 6.06 21.74 11.43
C LEU A 277 6.26 20.29 11.91
N ARG A 278 5.33 19.38 11.55
CA ARG A 278 5.41 17.97 11.92
C ARG A 278 6.65 17.29 11.35
N THR A 279 7.08 17.65 10.13
CA THR A 279 8.31 17.14 9.53
C THR A 279 9.49 17.42 10.44
N TRP A 280 9.63 18.67 10.91
CA TRP A 280 10.73 19.09 11.79
C TRP A 280 10.69 18.45 13.17
N VAL A 281 9.50 18.21 13.73
CA VAL A 281 9.36 17.43 14.97
C VAL A 281 9.90 16.01 14.79
N PHE A 282 9.60 15.35 13.67
CA PHE A 282 10.16 14.04 13.34
C PHE A 282 11.67 14.08 13.07
N VAL A 283 12.19 15.16 12.45
CA VAL A 283 13.65 15.37 12.31
C VAL A 283 14.29 15.40 13.69
N ILE A 284 13.83 16.30 14.58
CA ILE A 284 14.42 16.45 15.92
C ILE A 284 14.32 15.15 16.71
N MET A 285 13.17 14.46 16.66
CA MET A 285 12.98 13.19 17.36
C MET A 285 13.97 12.12 16.89
N LEU A 286 14.15 11.96 15.57
CA LEU A 286 15.06 10.94 15.04
C LEU A 286 16.53 11.33 15.23
N THR A 287 16.88 12.61 15.06
CA THR A 287 18.23 13.14 15.35
C THR A 287 18.59 12.95 16.82
N ALA A 288 17.64 13.19 17.73
CA ALA A 288 17.83 12.97 19.16
C ALA A 288 18.04 11.48 19.47
N ASN A 289 17.24 10.59 18.87
CA ASN A 289 17.44 9.14 19.00
C ASN A 289 18.83 8.69 18.48
N HIS A 290 19.28 9.17 17.32
CA HIS A 290 20.63 8.88 16.80
C HIS A 290 21.75 9.46 17.67
N SER A 291 21.52 10.61 18.30
CA SER A 291 22.47 11.18 19.25
C SER A 291 22.59 10.32 20.51
N ALA A 292 21.46 9.78 21.02
CA ALA A 292 21.44 8.85 22.15
C ALA A 292 22.08 7.50 21.82
N TYR A 293 21.98 7.07 20.56
CA TYR A 293 22.61 5.85 20.02
C TYR A 293 24.15 5.93 19.93
N GLY A 294 24.75 7.12 20.04
CA GLY A 294 26.18 7.35 19.80
C GLY A 294 27.16 6.49 20.61
N PHE A 295 26.72 5.85 21.70
CA PHE A 295 27.52 4.87 22.44
C PHE A 295 27.98 3.70 21.56
N ASN A 296 27.26 3.36 20.48
CA ASN A 296 27.54 2.17 19.67
C ASN A 296 28.97 2.12 19.15
N SER A 297 29.52 3.26 18.67
CA SER A 297 30.91 3.33 18.18
C SER A 297 31.98 3.26 19.30
N PHE A 298 31.57 3.32 20.57
CA PHE A 298 32.45 3.29 21.74
C PHE A 298 32.09 2.15 22.69
N PHE A 299 31.10 1.31 22.35
CA PHE A 299 30.56 0.31 23.25
C PHE A 299 31.61 -0.72 23.70
N PRO A 300 32.46 -1.26 22.81
CA PRO A 300 33.58 -2.11 23.23
C PRO A 300 34.51 -1.44 24.24
N THR A 301 34.80 -0.14 24.05
CA THR A 301 35.61 0.67 24.97
C THR A 301 34.90 0.88 26.31
N ILE A 302 33.58 1.09 26.31
CA ILE A 302 32.75 1.20 27.51
C ILE A 302 32.81 -0.12 28.30
N VAL A 303 32.62 -1.26 27.64
CA VAL A 303 32.68 -2.58 28.28
C VAL A 303 34.08 -2.88 28.83
N LYS A 304 35.15 -2.48 28.12
CA LYS A 304 36.52 -2.55 28.64
C LYS A 304 36.68 -1.76 29.94
N GLY A 305 36.01 -0.60 30.02
CA GLY A 305 35.95 0.24 31.22
C GLY A 305 35.29 -0.41 32.43
N PHE A 306 34.46 -1.43 32.24
CA PHE A 306 33.84 -2.20 33.34
C PHE A 306 34.80 -3.22 33.98
N LYS A 307 35.96 -3.48 33.36
CA LYS A 307 37.01 -4.37 33.90
C LYS A 307 36.48 -5.78 34.27
N LEU A 308 35.63 -6.36 33.42
CA LEU A 308 35.01 -7.67 33.64
C LEU A 308 35.90 -8.86 33.20
N GLY A 309 37.06 -8.59 32.59
CA GLY A 309 38.08 -9.58 32.23
C GLY A 309 39.01 -9.10 31.12
N ASN A 310 39.61 -10.04 30.38
CA ASN A 310 40.56 -9.74 29.30
C ASN A 310 39.88 -9.14 28.06
N THR A 311 40.67 -8.64 27.09
CA THR A 311 40.18 -8.02 25.85
C THR A 311 39.23 -8.95 25.07
N THR A 312 39.55 -10.24 24.97
CA THR A 312 38.67 -11.22 24.31
C THR A 312 37.32 -11.35 25.00
N LEU A 313 37.31 -11.44 26.34
CA LEU A 313 36.07 -11.50 27.11
C LEU A 313 35.27 -10.19 26.97
N THR A 314 35.95 -9.04 26.96
CA THR A 314 35.33 -7.74 26.73
C THR A 314 34.56 -7.71 25.40
N LEU A 315 35.18 -8.19 24.33
CA LEU A 315 34.58 -8.25 23.00
C LEU A 315 33.39 -9.21 22.96
N ILE A 316 33.50 -10.39 23.59
CA ILE A 316 32.39 -11.35 23.72
C ILE A 316 31.21 -10.73 24.49
N LEU A 317 31.48 -10.02 25.58
CA LEU A 317 30.45 -9.37 26.41
C LEU A 317 29.73 -8.22 25.71
N THR A 318 30.18 -7.77 24.53
CA THR A 318 29.43 -6.80 23.73
C THR A 318 28.20 -7.43 23.05
N ALA A 319 28.21 -8.73 22.76
CA ALA A 319 27.16 -9.38 21.98
C ALA A 319 25.80 -9.55 22.72
N PRO A 320 25.74 -9.99 24.00
CA PRO A 320 24.47 -10.29 24.66
C PRO A 320 23.46 -9.12 24.72
N PRO A 321 23.87 -7.87 25.02
CA PRO A 321 22.95 -6.73 24.99
C PRO A 321 22.28 -6.51 23.63
N TYR A 322 23.01 -6.69 22.52
CA TYR A 322 22.46 -6.53 21.18
C TYR A 322 21.53 -7.69 20.77
N LEU A 323 21.79 -8.91 21.23
CA LEU A 323 20.89 -10.05 21.01
C LEU A 323 19.54 -9.82 21.71
N ILE A 324 19.56 -9.38 22.97
CA ILE A 324 18.32 -9.06 23.71
C ILE A 324 17.60 -7.84 23.09
N ALA A 325 18.35 -6.85 22.62
CA ALA A 325 17.77 -5.71 21.92
C ALA A 325 17.09 -6.13 20.61
N THR A 326 17.61 -7.15 19.91
CA THR A 326 16.97 -7.69 18.70
C THR A 326 15.59 -8.27 19.04
N ALA A 327 15.50 -9.12 20.06
CA ALA A 327 14.23 -9.69 20.52
C ALA A 327 13.25 -8.60 21.00
N THR A 328 13.76 -7.60 21.72
CA THR A 328 12.95 -6.48 22.24
C THR A 328 12.42 -5.58 21.13
N ALA A 329 13.23 -5.33 20.09
CA ALA A 329 12.82 -4.56 18.92
C ALA A 329 11.70 -5.27 18.15
N PHE A 330 11.79 -6.59 17.95
CA PHE A 330 10.72 -7.39 17.36
C PHE A 330 9.44 -7.37 18.19
N ALA A 331 9.54 -7.59 19.51
CA ALA A 331 8.39 -7.56 20.42
C ALA A 331 7.70 -6.17 20.41
N THR A 332 8.49 -5.10 20.38
CA THR A 332 7.98 -3.73 20.34
C THR A 332 7.31 -3.41 19.00
N ALA A 333 7.91 -3.82 17.88
CA ALA A 333 7.33 -3.66 16.55
C ALA A 333 6.01 -4.43 16.42
N TRP A 334 5.99 -5.71 16.82
CA TRP A 334 4.79 -6.55 16.81
C TRP A 334 3.67 -5.98 17.68
N SER A 335 3.99 -5.53 18.90
CA SER A 335 2.99 -4.89 19.77
C SER A 335 2.49 -3.55 19.20
N SER A 336 3.34 -2.80 18.50
CA SER A 336 2.99 -1.51 17.91
C SER A 336 1.98 -1.66 16.78
N ASP A 337 2.17 -2.66 15.93
CA ASP A 337 1.25 -2.95 14.83
C ASP A 337 -0.11 -3.45 15.36
N ARG A 338 -0.12 -4.28 16.41
CA ARG A 338 -1.37 -4.78 17.02
C ARG A 338 -2.17 -3.68 17.74
N ARG A 339 -1.50 -2.80 18.49
CA ARG A 339 -2.16 -1.75 19.29
C ARG A 339 -2.39 -0.43 18.53
N LYS A 340 -1.83 -0.29 17.32
CA LYS A 340 -1.90 0.92 16.47
C LYS A 340 -1.50 2.22 17.18
N ASN A 341 -0.68 2.12 18.24
CA ASN A 341 -0.34 3.21 19.16
C ASN A 341 1.17 3.52 19.16
N ARG A 342 1.69 3.94 18.01
CA ARG A 342 3.14 4.13 17.76
C ARG A 342 3.84 5.04 18.78
N GLY A 343 3.16 6.09 19.26
CA GLY A 343 3.75 7.04 20.22
C GLY A 343 4.18 6.41 21.54
N TYR A 344 3.43 5.44 22.09
CA TYR A 344 3.87 4.75 23.32
C TYR A 344 5.03 3.80 23.07
N HIS A 345 5.04 3.14 21.91
CA HIS A 345 6.11 2.22 21.50
C HIS A 345 7.41 2.93 21.11
N ILE A 346 7.41 4.26 21.05
CA ILE A 346 8.63 5.08 20.95
C ILE A 346 9.01 5.63 22.33
N ALA A 347 8.06 6.24 23.04
CA ALA A 347 8.34 6.92 24.30
C ALA A 347 8.75 5.97 25.43
N ILE A 348 8.12 4.79 25.55
CA ILE A 348 8.43 3.84 26.63
C ILE A 348 9.85 3.27 26.47
N PRO A 349 10.26 2.74 25.30
CA PRO A 349 11.63 2.25 25.15
C PRO A 349 12.68 3.36 25.31
N GLN A 350 12.45 4.58 24.82
CA GLN A 350 13.36 5.71 25.08
C GLN A 350 13.43 6.08 26.57
N ALA A 351 12.33 6.02 27.30
CA ALA A 351 12.33 6.26 28.74
C ALA A 351 13.13 5.19 29.50
N VAL A 352 13.03 3.91 29.07
CA VAL A 352 13.87 2.82 29.58
C VAL A 352 15.35 3.08 29.28
N ALA A 353 15.67 3.62 28.10
CA ALA A 353 17.05 4.03 27.79
C ALA A 353 17.54 5.16 28.69
N CYS A 354 16.71 6.17 28.99
CA CYS A 354 17.04 7.21 29.97
C CYS A 354 17.42 6.60 31.33
N VAL A 355 16.65 5.63 31.82
CA VAL A 355 16.96 4.93 33.08
C VAL A 355 18.31 4.22 32.99
N GLY A 356 18.59 3.53 31.87
CA GLY A 356 19.90 2.91 31.64
C GLY A 356 21.06 3.91 31.72
N PHE A 357 20.94 5.06 31.05
CA PHE A 357 21.97 6.11 31.11
C PHE A 357 22.12 6.71 32.51
N ILE A 358 21.01 6.90 33.25
CA ILE A 358 21.03 7.38 34.64
C ILE A 358 21.79 6.40 35.53
N VAL A 359 21.46 5.11 35.47
CA VAL A 359 22.13 4.07 36.27
C VAL A 359 23.63 4.04 35.93
N SER A 360 23.97 4.06 34.64
CA SER A 360 25.36 4.07 34.17
C SER A 360 26.17 5.28 34.65
N ALA A 361 25.53 6.45 34.75
CA ALA A 361 26.14 7.67 35.26
C ALA A 361 26.22 7.70 36.80
N ALA A 362 25.21 7.20 37.51
CA ALA A 362 25.05 7.35 38.96
C ALA A 362 25.84 6.31 39.77
N THR A 363 25.99 5.08 39.27
CA THR A 363 26.65 3.99 40.02
C THR A 363 28.12 3.81 39.67
N LEU A 364 28.91 3.36 40.64
CA LEU A 364 30.29 2.89 40.44
C LEU A 364 30.38 1.36 40.30
N ASN A 365 29.26 0.63 40.51
CA ASN A 365 29.23 -0.82 40.42
C ASN A 365 29.27 -1.27 38.94
N ASN A 366 30.33 -1.99 38.55
CA ASN A 366 30.54 -2.43 37.18
C ASN A 366 29.46 -3.40 36.66
N ALA A 367 28.94 -4.30 37.50
CA ALA A 367 27.86 -5.21 37.11
C ALA A 367 26.56 -4.45 36.85
N ALA A 368 26.26 -3.44 37.67
CA ALA A 368 25.09 -2.57 37.47
C ALA A 368 25.20 -1.74 36.19
N ARG A 369 26.41 -1.25 35.85
CA ARG A 369 26.65 -0.52 34.59
C ARG A 369 26.52 -1.41 33.36
N TYR A 370 26.95 -2.67 33.45
CA TYR A 370 26.74 -3.66 32.39
C TYR A 370 25.26 -4.01 32.24
N ALA A 371 24.52 -4.23 33.34
CA ALA A 371 23.08 -4.44 33.30
C ALA A 371 22.34 -3.23 32.71
N ALA A 372 22.78 -2.01 33.01
CA ALA A 372 22.24 -0.78 32.43
C ALA A 372 22.43 -0.70 30.91
N ALA A 373 23.47 -1.34 30.36
CA ALA A 373 23.68 -1.43 28.92
C ALA A 373 22.56 -2.16 28.19
N PHE A 374 21.98 -3.21 28.79
CA PHE A 374 20.82 -3.87 28.22
C PHE A 374 19.64 -2.90 28.07
N LEU A 375 19.41 -2.03 29.07
CA LEU A 375 18.29 -1.10 29.07
C LEU A 375 18.42 -0.06 27.94
N TYR A 376 19.56 0.64 27.85
CA TYR A 376 19.72 1.69 26.83
C TYR A 376 19.89 1.16 25.42
N ILE A 377 20.50 -0.02 25.23
CA ILE A 377 20.59 -0.65 23.90
C ILE A 377 19.19 -1.09 23.44
N CYS A 378 18.42 -1.78 24.28
CA CYS A 378 17.06 -2.19 23.93
C CYS A 378 16.18 -0.97 23.63
N GLY A 379 16.27 0.08 24.45
CA GLY A 379 15.47 1.29 24.29
C GLY A 379 15.75 2.06 23.00
N CYS A 380 17.02 2.38 22.71
CA CYS A 380 17.40 3.17 21.54
C CYS A 380 17.10 2.47 20.21
N PHE A 381 17.41 1.17 20.11
CA PHE A 381 17.19 0.44 18.86
C PHE A 381 15.71 0.14 18.59
N SER A 382 14.92 -0.16 19.63
CA SER A 382 13.48 -0.43 19.45
C SER A 382 12.71 0.79 18.96
N SER A 383 13.11 1.99 19.36
CA SER A 383 12.46 3.24 18.94
C SER A 383 12.80 3.67 17.52
N ASN A 384 13.99 3.34 17.00
CA ASN A 384 14.49 3.87 15.74
C ASN A 384 13.57 3.55 14.54
N ALA A 385 13.25 2.26 14.34
CA ALA A 385 12.36 1.82 13.27
C ALA A 385 10.93 2.39 13.41
N MET A 386 10.45 2.57 14.64
CA MET A 386 9.10 3.07 14.94
C MET A 386 8.94 4.55 14.59
N VAL A 387 9.95 5.38 14.83
CA VAL A 387 9.94 6.81 14.48
C VAL A 387 9.76 6.99 12.97
N PHE A 388 10.51 6.23 12.16
CA PHE A 388 10.43 6.30 10.70
C PHE A 388 9.06 5.84 10.17
N SER A 389 8.53 4.73 10.70
CA SER A 389 7.19 4.24 10.38
C SER A 389 6.09 5.27 10.72
N TRP A 390 6.19 5.90 11.89
CA TRP A 390 5.22 6.91 12.31
C TRP A 390 5.26 8.17 11.44
N ALA A 391 6.46 8.64 11.09
CA ALA A 391 6.64 9.79 10.18
C ALA A 391 5.97 9.56 8.82
N SER A 392 6.23 8.42 8.19
CA SER A 392 5.63 8.06 6.89
C SER A 392 4.11 7.98 6.95
N SER A 393 3.54 7.51 8.07
CA SER A 393 2.08 7.44 8.25
C SER A 393 1.42 8.79 8.54
N THR A 394 2.14 9.76 9.11
CA THR A 394 1.60 11.05 9.54
C THR A 394 1.69 12.13 8.45
N LEU A 395 2.72 12.06 7.61
CA LEU A 395 3.02 13.04 6.56
C LEU A 395 2.50 12.58 5.20
N ASN A 396 1.34 11.91 5.18
CA ASN A 396 0.78 11.22 4.03
C ASN A 396 -0.27 12.03 3.24
N GLN A 397 -0.30 13.37 3.38
CA GLN A 397 -1.32 14.20 2.72
C GLN A 397 -1.26 14.09 1.19
N THR A 398 -0.05 14.07 0.61
CA THR A 398 0.17 13.71 -0.80
C THR A 398 1.32 12.72 -0.91
N PRO A 399 1.36 11.89 -1.97
CA PRO A 399 2.48 10.96 -2.20
C PRO A 399 3.84 11.66 -2.28
N GLU A 400 3.93 12.81 -2.95
CA GLU A 400 5.15 13.60 -3.17
C GLU A 400 5.64 14.19 -1.86
N LYS A 401 4.72 14.77 -1.07
CA LYS A 401 5.06 15.32 0.25
C LYS A 401 5.60 14.22 1.16
N ARG A 402 4.97 13.05 1.18
CA ARG A 402 5.41 11.92 1.99
C ARG A 402 6.81 11.46 1.60
N ALA A 403 7.09 11.34 0.30
CA ALA A 403 8.41 10.97 -0.22
C ALA A 403 9.48 12.02 0.17
N CYS A 404 9.21 13.30 -0.08
CA CYS A 404 10.13 14.38 0.28
C CYS A 404 10.36 14.46 1.80
N ALA A 405 9.30 14.36 2.61
CA ALA A 405 9.40 14.46 4.06
C ALA A 405 10.18 13.28 4.67
N THR A 406 9.93 12.05 4.23
CA THR A 406 10.69 10.87 4.70
C THR A 406 12.16 10.93 4.30
N ALA A 407 12.48 11.47 3.11
CA ALA A 407 13.86 11.72 2.69
C ALA A 407 14.55 12.79 3.56
N ILE A 408 13.89 13.93 3.82
CA ILE A 408 14.40 15.00 4.70
C ILE A 408 14.68 14.46 6.10
N ILE A 409 13.73 13.71 6.68
CA ILE A 409 13.87 13.13 8.02
C ILE A 409 15.06 12.19 8.09
N ASN A 410 15.20 11.28 7.11
CA ASN A 410 16.32 10.35 7.08
C ASN A 410 17.66 11.08 6.96
N LEU A 411 17.76 12.03 6.04
CA LEU A 411 18.98 12.80 5.76
C LEU A 411 19.43 13.60 6.99
N LEU A 412 18.56 14.45 7.54
CA LEU A 412 18.89 15.33 8.66
C LEU A 412 19.05 14.59 9.98
N SER A 413 18.46 13.40 10.12
CA SER A 413 18.68 12.57 11.31
C SER A 413 20.13 12.10 11.46
N GLN A 414 20.91 12.05 10.37
CA GLN A 414 22.32 11.64 10.43
C GLN A 414 23.21 12.64 11.17
N LEU A 415 22.75 13.88 11.38
CA LEU A 415 23.44 14.88 12.20
C LEU A 415 23.74 14.34 13.62
N GLY A 416 22.86 13.50 14.18
CA GLY A 416 23.07 12.86 15.47
C GLY A 416 24.29 11.94 15.51
N ASN A 417 24.59 11.27 14.39
CA ASN A 417 25.77 10.40 14.26
C ASN A 417 27.06 11.18 13.96
N ILE A 418 26.96 12.45 13.56
CA ILE A 418 28.13 13.30 13.28
C ILE A 418 28.69 13.87 14.59
N TRP A 419 27.86 14.38 15.50
CA TRP A 419 28.37 14.98 16.74
C TRP A 419 28.48 14.01 17.92
N SER A 420 27.75 12.88 17.92
CA SER A 420 27.75 11.98 19.08
C SER A 420 29.09 11.31 19.41
N PRO A 421 30.02 11.07 18.45
CA PRO A 421 31.36 10.59 18.79
C PRO A 421 32.14 11.57 19.68
N TYR A 422 31.84 12.86 19.62
CA TYR A 422 32.48 13.89 20.46
C TYR A 422 31.98 13.88 21.90
N PHE A 423 30.95 13.09 22.23
CA PHE A 423 30.49 12.91 23.61
C PHE A 423 31.48 12.08 24.46
N PHE A 424 32.39 11.36 23.81
CA PHE A 424 33.35 10.44 24.45
C PHE A 424 34.80 10.95 24.39
N PRO A 425 35.14 12.07 25.06
CA PRO A 425 36.53 12.49 25.16
C PRO A 425 37.34 11.46 25.97
N ALA A 426 38.58 11.21 25.56
CA ALA A 426 39.46 10.25 26.24
C ALA A 426 39.68 10.59 27.72
N SER A 427 39.62 11.88 28.08
CA SER A 427 39.79 12.37 29.47
C SER A 427 38.66 11.98 30.43
N ASP A 428 37.50 11.57 29.92
CA ASP A 428 36.34 11.17 30.73
C ASP A 428 36.23 9.63 30.85
N GLY A 429 37.08 8.88 30.16
CA GLY A 429 37.19 7.43 30.31
C GLY A 429 37.77 7.05 31.69
N PRO A 430 37.42 5.90 32.27
CA PRO A 430 36.53 4.83 31.76
C PRO A 430 35.05 5.02 32.15
N ARG A 431 34.68 6.14 32.80
CA ARG A 431 33.33 6.35 33.30
C ARG A 431 32.39 6.93 32.24
N TYR A 432 32.92 7.82 31.40
CA TYR A 432 32.21 8.54 30.35
C TYR A 432 30.93 9.21 30.89
N VAL A 433 31.01 9.89 32.04
CA VAL A 433 29.86 10.53 32.69
C VAL A 433 29.23 11.57 31.77
N LYS A 434 30.05 12.40 31.11
CA LYS A 434 29.57 13.42 30.17
C LYS A 434 28.81 12.79 29.03
N ALA A 435 29.31 11.67 28.50
CA ALA A 435 28.64 10.94 27.43
C ALA A 435 27.28 10.41 27.90
N ASN A 436 27.22 9.75 29.06
CA ASN A 436 25.96 9.21 29.60
C ASN A 436 24.93 10.32 29.85
N LEU A 437 25.36 11.48 30.38
CA LEU A 437 24.46 12.62 30.60
C LEU A 437 23.95 13.24 29.29
N LEU A 438 24.81 13.40 28.28
CA LEU A 438 24.41 13.91 26.97
C LEU A 438 23.45 12.95 26.26
N MET A 439 23.76 11.65 26.25
CA MET A 439 22.88 10.63 25.67
C MET A 439 21.53 10.54 26.40
N MET A 440 21.52 10.66 27.73
CA MET A 440 20.29 10.78 28.51
C MET A 440 19.48 12.02 28.10
N ALA A 441 20.12 13.18 27.95
CA ALA A 441 19.44 14.41 27.55
C ALA A 441 18.81 14.29 26.15
N PHE A 442 19.51 13.68 25.19
CA PHE A 442 18.97 13.44 23.85
C PHE A 442 17.86 12.37 23.85
N SER A 443 17.99 11.31 24.66
CA SER A 443 16.92 10.32 24.84
C SER A 443 15.67 10.97 25.45
N ALA A 444 15.83 11.84 26.45
CA ALA A 444 14.73 12.61 27.03
C ALA A 444 14.11 13.60 26.03
N LEU A 445 14.92 14.23 25.16
CA LEU A 445 14.44 15.07 24.07
C LEU A 445 13.62 14.26 23.06
N SER A 446 14.03 13.03 22.74
CA SER A 446 13.25 12.11 21.88
C SER A 446 11.91 11.75 22.53
N VAL A 447 11.86 11.51 23.86
CA VAL A 447 10.61 11.29 24.58
C VAL A 447 9.73 12.54 24.54
N ALA A 448 10.29 13.71 24.84
CA ALA A 448 9.55 14.97 24.89
C ALA A 448 8.93 15.32 23.53
N THR A 449 9.70 15.19 22.45
CA THR A 449 9.20 15.42 21.07
C THR A 449 8.17 14.39 20.66
N CYS A 450 8.34 13.11 21.03
CA CYS A 450 7.34 12.07 20.80
C CYS A 450 6.01 12.37 21.51
N VAL A 451 6.08 12.75 22.78
CA VAL A 451 4.91 13.10 23.61
C VAL A 451 4.24 14.38 23.07
N PHE A 452 5.02 15.40 22.72
CA PHE A 452 4.52 16.62 22.07
C PHE A 452 3.80 16.31 20.76
N MET A 453 4.41 15.50 19.89
CA MET A 453 3.81 15.10 18.62
C MET A 453 2.50 14.35 18.83
N ARG A 454 2.46 13.44 19.81
CA ARG A 454 1.26 12.70 20.18
C ARG A 454 0.14 13.65 20.62
N PHE A 455 0.40 14.54 21.57
CA PHE A 455 -0.59 15.50 22.04
C PHE A 455 -1.03 16.47 20.95
N SER A 456 -0.11 16.89 20.08
CA SER A 456 -0.40 17.77 18.95
C SER A 456 -1.33 17.08 17.95
N LEU A 457 -1.09 15.80 17.63
CA LEU A 457 -1.97 15.00 16.80
C LEU A 457 -3.30 14.69 17.48
N GLN A 458 -3.32 14.41 18.79
CA GLN A 458 -4.57 14.23 19.53
C GLN A 458 -5.40 15.52 19.56
N LYS A 459 -4.76 16.68 19.75
CA LYS A 459 -5.43 17.99 19.70
C LYS A 459 -5.90 18.32 18.29
N ALA A 460 -5.10 18.02 17.26
CA ALA A 460 -5.52 18.18 15.87
C ALA A 460 -6.70 17.26 15.54
N ASN A 461 -6.66 16.00 15.95
CA ASN A 461 -7.75 15.05 15.80
C ASN A 461 -8.98 15.47 16.61
N LYS A 462 -8.82 16.05 17.80
CA LYS A 462 -9.91 16.60 18.61
C LYS A 462 -10.51 17.84 17.95
N LYS A 463 -9.68 18.75 17.43
CA LYS A 463 -10.13 19.94 16.69
C LYS A 463 -10.84 19.55 15.41
N LEU A 464 -10.38 18.52 14.68
CA LEU A 464 -11.09 17.94 13.54
C LEU A 464 -12.44 17.33 13.95
N ARG A 465 -12.52 16.71 15.14
CA ARG A 465 -13.78 16.22 15.72
C ARG A 465 -14.71 17.36 16.16
N GLU A 466 -14.16 18.48 16.63
CA GLU A 466 -14.90 19.64 17.16
C GLU A 466 -15.30 20.65 16.06
N SER A 467 -14.52 20.79 14.99
CA SER A 467 -14.77 21.76 13.92
C SER A 467 -15.93 21.38 13.01
N GLY A 468 -16.52 20.19 13.19
CA GLY A 468 -17.67 19.78 12.41
C GLY A 468 -17.40 19.64 10.91
N ASP A 469 -16.12 19.65 10.49
CA ASP A 469 -15.72 19.16 9.17
C ASP A 469 -15.93 17.65 9.19
N ARG A 470 -17.19 17.27 8.93
CA ARG A 470 -17.73 15.93 9.03
C ARG A 470 -16.90 14.96 8.19
N ILE A 471 -16.03 14.20 8.86
CA ILE A 471 -16.01 12.77 8.58
C ILE A 471 -17.14 12.21 9.44
N ASN A 472 -18.25 11.85 8.81
CA ASN A 472 -19.39 11.19 9.45
C ASN A 472 -18.91 9.87 10.08
N LEU A 473 -18.47 9.92 11.34
CA LEU A 473 -18.02 8.75 12.07
C LEU A 473 -19.19 8.26 12.93
N PHE A 474 -19.96 7.31 12.41
CA PHE A 474 -20.98 6.64 13.20
C PHE A 474 -20.30 5.69 14.18
N THR A 475 -20.77 5.65 15.42
CA THR A 475 -20.26 4.72 16.42
C THR A 475 -21.20 3.53 16.51
N LEU A 476 -20.68 2.36 16.13
CA LEU A 476 -21.35 1.07 16.26
C LEU A 476 -20.91 0.45 17.59
N VAL A 477 -21.83 0.21 18.51
CA VAL A 477 -21.55 -0.52 19.74
C VAL A 477 -22.12 -1.93 19.57
N ILE A 478 -21.29 -2.97 19.68
CA ILE A 478 -21.71 -4.35 19.48
C ILE A 478 -21.85 -5.03 20.84
N SER A 479 -22.98 -5.70 21.07
CA SER A 479 -23.35 -6.28 22.36
C SER A 479 -23.90 -7.69 22.25
N ASP A 480 -23.65 -8.49 23.29
CA ASP A 480 -24.05 -9.90 23.37
C ASP A 480 -25.57 -10.09 23.55
N SER A 481 -26.08 -11.30 23.27
CA SER A 481 -27.45 -11.72 23.54
C SER A 481 -27.58 -12.25 24.98
N PRO A 482 -28.65 -11.95 25.73
CA PRO A 482 -28.91 -12.64 26.99
C PRO A 482 -29.10 -14.14 26.72
N ARG A 483 -28.31 -14.98 27.39
CA ARG A 483 -28.41 -16.44 27.35
C ARG A 483 -29.59 -16.90 28.21
N SER A 484 -30.80 -16.85 27.68
CA SER A 484 -31.91 -17.66 28.18
C SER A 484 -32.94 -17.92 27.09
N LEU A 485 -33.18 -19.21 26.86
CA LEU A 485 -34.27 -19.75 26.05
C LEU A 485 -35.64 -19.15 26.47
N VAL A 486 -36.54 -19.11 25.48
CA VAL A 486 -38.01 -19.21 25.56
C VAL A 486 -38.75 -17.99 24.99
N ARG A 487 -39.54 -18.30 23.96
CA ARG A 487 -40.70 -17.55 23.44
C ARG A 487 -41.41 -16.78 24.57
N LEU A 488 -41.49 -15.45 24.47
CA LEU A 488 -42.68 -14.70 24.83
C LEU A 488 -42.57 -13.24 24.34
N ARG A 489 -43.61 -12.82 23.64
CA ARG A 489 -43.90 -11.43 23.30
C ARG A 489 -44.07 -10.63 24.60
N SER A 490 -43.15 -9.73 24.93
CA SER A 490 -43.47 -8.47 25.59
C SER A 490 -42.25 -7.57 25.70
N VAL A 491 -42.47 -6.32 25.32
CA VAL A 491 -41.80 -5.11 25.75
C VAL A 491 -41.45 -5.21 27.25
N LEU A 492 -40.16 -5.31 27.66
CA LEU A 492 -39.62 -4.75 28.93
C LEU A 492 -38.17 -5.10 29.36
N GLU A 493 -37.32 -5.81 28.61
CA GLU A 493 -35.92 -6.05 29.08
C GLU A 493 -34.90 -5.07 28.48
N ARG A 494 -34.83 -3.88 29.09
CA ARG A 494 -33.84 -2.81 28.82
C ARG A 494 -32.54 -2.94 29.64
N GLN A 495 -32.33 -4.02 30.39
CA GLN A 495 -31.13 -4.22 31.20
C GLN A 495 -30.51 -5.59 30.93
N THR A 496 -29.18 -5.64 30.77
CA THR A 496 -28.27 -6.81 30.62
C THR A 496 -27.68 -7.15 29.24
N ARG A 497 -27.54 -6.19 28.30
CA ARG A 497 -26.60 -6.38 27.17
C ARG A 497 -25.23 -5.81 27.50
N LYS A 498 -24.18 -6.65 27.47
CA LYS A 498 -22.80 -6.23 27.70
C LYS A 498 -22.14 -5.92 26.36
N PRO A 499 -21.59 -4.70 26.15
CA PRO A 499 -20.84 -4.40 24.95
C PRO A 499 -19.51 -5.17 24.95
N PHE A 500 -19.17 -5.79 23.83
CA PHE A 500 -17.91 -6.52 23.65
C PHE A 500 -17.02 -5.90 22.56
N ASP A 501 -17.57 -5.02 21.71
CA ASP A 501 -16.79 -4.30 20.70
C ASP A 501 -17.39 -2.91 20.41
N GLN A 502 -16.56 -1.98 19.93
CA GLN A 502 -16.96 -0.64 19.53
C GLN A 502 -16.17 -0.22 18.30
N GLN A 503 -16.89 0.06 17.21
CA GLN A 503 -16.29 0.46 15.94
C GLN A 503 -16.78 1.83 15.50
N SER A 504 -15.93 2.52 14.76
CA SER A 504 -16.28 3.76 14.09
C SER A 504 -16.37 3.50 12.61
N ILE A 505 -17.58 3.61 12.05
CA ILE A 505 -17.85 3.40 10.63
C ILE A 505 -17.95 4.76 9.93
N PRO A 506 -17.36 4.91 8.73
CA PRO A 506 -17.33 6.20 8.01
C PRO A 506 -18.62 6.50 7.24
N ASP A 507 -19.57 5.56 7.20
CA ASP A 507 -20.78 5.60 6.38
C ASP A 507 -22.00 5.16 7.21
N THR A 508 -23.20 5.60 6.83
CA THR A 508 -24.48 5.19 7.42
C THR A 508 -24.87 3.75 7.07
N THR A 509 -24.08 3.10 6.22
CA THR A 509 -24.23 1.70 5.81
C THR A 509 -23.07 0.87 6.33
N TYR A 510 -23.36 -0.27 6.94
CA TYR A 510 -22.37 -1.27 7.32
C TYR A 510 -22.78 -2.68 6.90
N GLN A 511 -21.80 -3.50 6.57
CA GLN A 511 -21.95 -4.90 6.17
C GLN A 511 -20.89 -5.72 6.90
N LEU A 512 -21.32 -6.61 7.79
CA LEU A 512 -20.42 -7.39 8.65
C LEU A 512 -20.16 -8.78 8.05
N MET A 513 -19.62 -8.81 6.83
CA MET A 513 -19.36 -10.05 6.07
C MET A 513 -18.19 -10.84 6.68
N ASP A 514 -17.10 -10.15 6.95
CA ASP A 514 -15.83 -10.67 7.50
C ASP A 514 -15.63 -10.28 8.97
N TYR A 515 -16.65 -9.73 9.63
CA TYR A 515 -16.56 -9.35 11.03
C TYR A 515 -16.40 -10.57 11.92
N ASP A 516 -15.27 -10.66 12.60
CA ASP A 516 -14.94 -11.72 13.55
C ASP A 516 -14.47 -11.14 14.89
N HIS A 517 -14.96 -11.70 15.99
CA HIS A 517 -14.59 -11.29 17.34
C HIS A 517 -14.70 -12.49 18.30
N PRO A 518 -13.76 -12.70 19.24
CA PRO A 518 -13.76 -13.87 20.13
C PRO A 518 -15.02 -14.02 21.00
N GLU A 519 -15.66 -12.90 21.32
CA GLU A 519 -16.90 -12.86 22.11
C GLU A 519 -18.18 -12.86 21.23
N LYS A 520 -18.03 -12.96 19.90
CA LYS A 520 -19.16 -12.97 18.96
C LYS A 520 -19.91 -14.30 19.04
N GLY A 521 -21.16 -14.26 19.49
CA GLY A 521 -22.13 -15.33 19.27
C GLY A 521 -22.81 -15.25 17.91
N GLU A 522 -23.68 -16.22 17.61
CA GLU A 522 -24.51 -16.18 16.39
C GLU A 522 -25.49 -14.99 16.39
N THR A 523 -26.04 -14.65 17.56
CA THR A 523 -26.94 -13.52 17.77
C THR A 523 -26.27 -12.42 18.57
N PHE A 524 -26.18 -11.23 17.99
CA PHE A 524 -25.67 -10.03 18.66
C PHE A 524 -26.37 -8.78 18.12
N TYR A 525 -26.23 -7.67 18.83
CA TYR A 525 -26.91 -6.41 18.50
C TYR A 525 -25.94 -5.26 18.35
N MET A 526 -26.29 -4.34 17.45
CA MET A 526 -25.45 -3.25 16.96
C MET A 526 -26.20 -1.91 17.02
N PRO A 527 -26.47 -1.37 18.21
CA PRO A 527 -26.97 0.00 18.31
C PRO A 527 -25.98 1.01 17.70
N MET A 528 -26.53 1.91 16.90
CA MET A 528 -25.85 3.06 16.33
C MET A 528 -26.52 4.33 16.84
N THR A 529 -25.73 5.31 17.27
CA THR A 529 -26.23 6.64 17.64
C THR A 529 -25.50 7.71 16.84
N ALA A 530 -26.25 8.67 16.31
CA ALA A 530 -25.74 9.84 15.61
C ALA A 530 -26.52 11.09 16.03
N TYR A 531 -25.88 12.25 15.90
CA TYR A 531 -26.52 13.54 16.09
C TYR A 531 -26.56 14.25 14.75
N TYR A 532 -27.76 14.60 14.31
CA TYR A 532 -27.99 15.28 13.04
C TYR A 532 -28.49 16.69 13.30
N LYS A 533 -27.86 17.65 12.62
CA LYS A 533 -28.22 19.05 12.64
C LYS A 533 -28.49 19.47 11.19
N PRO A 534 -29.74 19.73 10.80
CA PRO A 534 -30.08 20.19 9.46
C PRO A 534 -29.64 21.65 9.26
N ASP A 535 -29.30 21.98 8.03
CA ASP A 535 -28.91 23.33 7.62
C ASP A 535 -30.11 24.17 7.14
N ILE A 536 -31.21 23.50 6.79
CA ILE A 536 -32.43 24.09 6.24
C ILE A 536 -33.66 23.46 6.88
N ASP A 537 -34.68 24.29 7.08
CA ASP A 537 -36.00 23.87 7.52
C ASP A 537 -36.67 23.01 6.45
N GLY A 538 -37.40 21.98 6.89
CA GLY A 538 -38.31 21.25 6.03
C GLY A 538 -38.52 19.80 6.44
N THR A 539 -39.26 19.08 5.58
CA THR A 539 -39.53 17.66 5.74
C THR A 539 -38.32 16.83 5.28
N TYR A 540 -37.74 16.06 6.17
CA TYR A 540 -36.68 15.10 5.85
C TYR A 540 -37.27 13.70 5.72
N GLU A 541 -36.87 12.96 4.69
CA GLU A 541 -37.20 11.54 4.50
C GLU A 541 -36.04 10.68 4.97
N PHE A 542 -36.32 9.78 5.92
CA PHE A 542 -35.38 8.79 6.42
C PHE A 542 -35.75 7.41 5.89
N GLY A 543 -34.74 6.62 5.55
CA GLY A 543 -34.87 5.25 5.07
C GLY A 543 -34.11 4.27 5.97
N LEU A 544 -34.65 3.09 6.23
CA LEU A 544 -33.96 2.03 6.97
C LEU A 544 -34.14 0.69 6.26
N ALA A 545 -33.02 0.04 5.94
CA ALA A 545 -32.98 -1.33 5.42
C ALA A 545 -31.92 -2.14 6.17
N SER A 546 -32.18 -3.42 6.41
CA SER A 546 -31.26 -4.27 7.17
C SER A 546 -31.36 -5.74 6.80
N TYR A 547 -30.27 -6.47 7.03
CA TYR A 547 -30.24 -7.93 7.11
C TYR A 547 -30.00 -8.31 8.57
N GLY A 548 -31.08 -8.74 9.22
CA GLY A 548 -31.28 -8.68 10.67
C GLY A 548 -32.47 -7.78 11.00
N VAL A 549 -32.92 -7.72 12.26
CA VAL A 549 -33.97 -6.76 12.65
C VAL A 549 -33.41 -5.35 12.78
N SER A 550 -34.21 -4.31 12.51
CA SER A 550 -33.79 -2.95 12.82
C SER A 550 -34.93 -1.99 13.20
N ARG A 551 -34.62 -0.97 14.01
CA ARG A 551 -35.52 0.14 14.37
C ARG A 551 -34.80 1.46 14.33
N LEU A 552 -35.44 2.52 13.85
CA LEU A 552 -34.94 3.89 13.89
C LEU A 552 -35.77 4.72 14.86
N TYR A 553 -35.08 5.46 15.72
CA TYR A 553 -35.64 6.45 16.63
C TYR A 553 -35.04 7.82 16.33
N ILE A 554 -35.87 8.86 16.40
CA ILE A 554 -35.48 10.28 16.37
C ILE A 554 -35.97 10.89 17.68
N ASP A 555 -35.05 11.39 18.52
CA ASP A 555 -35.34 11.91 19.86
C ASP A 555 -36.23 10.98 20.71
N GLU A 556 -35.89 9.69 20.68
CA GLU A 556 -36.59 8.59 21.36
C GLU A 556 -37.99 8.25 20.80
N GLN A 557 -38.49 8.98 19.81
CA GLN A 557 -39.68 8.60 19.06
C GLN A 557 -39.33 7.53 18.03
N LEU A 558 -40.03 6.39 18.06
CA LEU A 558 -39.91 5.34 17.04
C LEU A 558 -40.49 5.85 15.73
N VAL A 559 -39.65 5.93 14.68
CA VAL A 559 -40.06 6.41 13.36
C VAL A 559 -40.12 5.31 12.31
N ILE A 560 -39.26 4.28 12.42
CA ILE A 560 -39.28 3.11 11.53
C ILE A 560 -39.10 1.84 12.37
N ASP A 561 -40.01 0.88 12.21
CA ASP A 561 -39.95 -0.43 12.85
C ASP A 561 -39.85 -1.56 11.81
N ASN A 562 -38.63 -2.00 11.55
CA ASN A 562 -38.31 -3.12 10.68
C ASN A 562 -37.95 -4.37 11.50
N ALA A 563 -38.46 -4.47 12.73
CA ALA A 563 -38.24 -5.58 13.64
C ALA A 563 -39.54 -6.35 13.97
N THR A 564 -40.71 -5.75 13.76
CA THR A 564 -42.01 -6.40 13.94
C THR A 564 -42.61 -6.89 12.63
N LEU A 565 -42.44 -6.11 11.54
CA LEU A 565 -42.90 -6.42 10.19
C LEU A 565 -41.76 -6.17 9.21
N GLN A 566 -41.01 -7.22 8.89
CA GLN A 566 -39.90 -7.15 7.93
C GLN A 566 -40.35 -7.67 6.57
N THR A 567 -40.33 -6.81 5.54
CA THR A 567 -40.63 -7.21 4.16
C THR A 567 -39.32 -7.53 3.45
N HIS A 568 -39.17 -8.74 2.90
CA HIS A 568 -37.98 -9.13 2.15
C HIS A 568 -37.84 -8.28 0.86
N ALA A 569 -36.63 -7.83 0.56
CA ALA A 569 -36.30 -7.21 -0.73
C ALA A 569 -34.91 -7.67 -1.22
N ARG A 570 -34.46 -7.12 -2.34
CA ARG A 570 -33.14 -7.46 -2.92
C ARG A 570 -32.00 -6.54 -2.46
N MET A 571 -32.20 -5.77 -1.39
CA MET A 571 -31.13 -4.95 -0.78
C MET A 571 -30.04 -5.83 -0.17
N LEU A 572 -28.85 -5.27 0.08
CA LEU A 572 -27.77 -5.96 0.82
C LEU A 572 -27.44 -7.36 0.25
N PHE A 573 -27.11 -7.41 -1.04
CA PHE A 573 -26.82 -8.65 -1.79
C PHE A 573 -27.97 -9.66 -1.81
N GLY A 574 -29.22 -9.17 -1.79
CA GLY A 574 -30.40 -10.03 -1.85
C GLY A 574 -30.86 -10.58 -0.50
N HIS A 575 -30.20 -10.24 0.61
CA HIS A 575 -30.55 -10.71 1.95
C HIS A 575 -31.32 -9.66 2.79
N GLY A 576 -31.30 -8.40 2.37
CA GLY A 576 -31.86 -7.29 3.15
C GLY A 576 -33.37 -7.11 3.01
N SER A 577 -33.96 -6.43 3.98
CA SER A 577 -35.34 -5.96 3.89
C SER A 577 -35.53 -4.92 2.79
N ARG A 578 -36.78 -4.66 2.44
CA ARG A 578 -37.19 -3.43 1.78
C ARG A 578 -36.76 -2.24 2.64
N GLU A 579 -36.39 -1.14 1.99
CA GLU A 579 -36.17 0.12 2.66
C GLU A 579 -37.52 0.69 3.10
N GLU A 580 -37.77 0.69 4.40
CA GLU A 580 -38.92 1.36 4.99
C GLU A 580 -38.59 2.84 5.14
N ARG A 581 -39.55 3.71 4.83
CA ARG A 581 -39.33 5.17 4.78
C ARG A 581 -40.29 5.91 5.70
N TRP A 582 -39.79 6.98 6.31
CA TRP A 582 -40.58 7.85 7.17
C TRP A 582 -40.17 9.31 6.99
N THR A 583 -41.14 10.22 7.08
CA THR A 583 -40.87 11.67 7.00
C THR A 583 -40.90 12.31 8.38
N TYR A 584 -39.97 13.23 8.64
CA TYR A 584 -39.85 13.95 9.91
C TYR A 584 -39.60 15.44 9.64
N GLU A 585 -40.35 16.31 10.31
CA GLU A 585 -40.16 17.76 10.23
C GLU A 585 -38.95 18.17 11.06
N MET A 586 -37.98 18.85 10.43
CA MET A 586 -36.78 19.30 11.12
C MET A 586 -36.53 20.79 10.87
N LYS A 587 -36.00 21.47 11.89
CA LYS A 587 -35.65 22.89 11.86
C LYS A 587 -34.15 23.09 11.78
N ALA A 588 -33.73 23.98 10.89
CA ALA A 588 -32.36 24.42 10.73
C ALA A 588 -31.78 24.86 12.07
N GLY A 589 -30.58 24.36 12.38
CA GLY A 589 -29.90 24.74 13.61
C GLY A 589 -30.19 23.86 14.84
N GLU A 590 -31.33 23.16 14.87
CA GLU A 590 -31.68 22.22 15.96
C GLU A 590 -30.91 20.91 15.83
N THR A 591 -30.64 20.22 16.94
CA THR A 591 -29.89 18.95 16.93
C THR A 591 -30.82 17.81 17.31
N TYR A 592 -30.97 16.85 16.42
CA TYR A 592 -31.80 15.66 16.58
C TYR A 592 -30.91 14.45 16.84
N ARG A 593 -31.31 13.60 17.78
CA ARG A 593 -30.61 12.35 18.09
C ARG A 593 -31.20 11.20 17.27
N LEU A 594 -30.42 10.69 16.32
CA LEU A 594 -30.74 9.49 15.57
C LEU A 594 -30.21 8.26 16.30
N ARG A 595 -31.08 7.30 16.59
CA ARG A 595 -30.70 6.03 17.23
C ARG A 595 -31.24 4.87 16.43
N VAL A 596 -30.35 4.08 15.85
CA VAL A 596 -30.70 2.83 15.17
C VAL A 596 -30.40 1.66 16.10
N GLU A 597 -31.38 0.80 16.33
CA GLU A 597 -31.15 -0.52 16.90
C GLU A 597 -31.12 -1.52 15.76
N ALA A 598 -30.08 -2.34 15.67
CA ALA A 598 -30.00 -3.40 14.66
C ALA A 598 -29.52 -4.71 15.29
N GLY A 599 -29.98 -5.84 14.75
CA GLY A 599 -29.54 -7.18 15.13
C GLY A 599 -28.72 -7.83 14.02
N SER A 600 -27.93 -8.85 14.37
CA SER A 600 -27.16 -9.65 13.40
C SER A 600 -28.08 -10.45 12.47
N ALA A 601 -27.50 -11.08 11.45
CA ALA A 601 -28.24 -11.87 10.46
C ALA A 601 -29.21 -12.90 11.09
N SER A 602 -28.81 -13.55 12.18
CA SER A 602 -29.63 -14.56 12.89
C SER A 602 -30.92 -13.99 13.52
N THR A 603 -31.02 -12.66 13.64
CA THR A 603 -32.25 -12.01 14.11
C THR A 603 -33.28 -11.80 13.00
N SER A 604 -32.89 -11.92 11.72
CA SER A 604 -33.77 -11.61 10.60
C SER A 604 -35.01 -12.51 10.59
N ILE A 605 -36.16 -11.91 10.30
CA ILE A 605 -37.46 -12.60 10.25
C ILE A 605 -37.75 -13.09 8.83
N THR A 606 -37.04 -12.56 7.83
CA THR A 606 -37.16 -12.96 6.43
C THR A 606 -36.24 -14.12 6.11
N THR A 607 -36.79 -15.15 5.45
CA THR A 607 -36.02 -16.28 4.92
C THR A 607 -35.93 -16.14 3.40
N GLY A 608 -34.71 -16.00 2.86
CA GLY A 608 -34.46 -15.78 1.43
C GLY A 608 -33.19 -14.96 1.15
N GLY A 609 -32.57 -15.20 -0.01
CA GLY A 609 -31.37 -14.50 -0.50
C GLY A 609 -30.38 -15.43 -1.21
N SER A 610 -29.55 -14.91 -2.12
CA SER A 610 -28.66 -15.69 -3.00
C SER A 610 -27.17 -15.32 -2.87
N PHE A 611 -26.32 -16.34 -3.04
CA PHE A 611 -24.86 -16.40 -3.29
C PHE A 611 -23.83 -15.89 -2.25
N ILE A 612 -24.02 -14.79 -1.51
CA ILE A 612 -22.93 -14.24 -0.66
C ILE A 612 -23.32 -14.11 0.84
N PRO A 613 -22.71 -14.89 1.75
CA PRO A 613 -23.07 -14.87 3.16
C PRO A 613 -22.61 -13.59 3.87
N ILE A 614 -23.53 -12.95 4.61
CA ILE A 614 -23.25 -11.82 5.51
C ILE A 614 -23.54 -12.25 6.96
N PRO A 615 -22.75 -13.15 7.56
CA PRO A 615 -23.08 -13.78 8.84
C PRO A 615 -23.22 -12.78 10.00
N GLY A 616 -22.53 -11.63 9.94
CA GLY A 616 -22.67 -10.58 10.95
C GLY A 616 -23.90 -9.67 10.76
N GLY A 617 -24.65 -9.81 9.66
CA GLY A 617 -25.75 -8.91 9.30
C GLY A 617 -25.28 -7.61 8.66
N ALA A 618 -26.25 -6.76 8.30
CA ALA A 618 -25.99 -5.47 7.67
C ALA A 618 -27.13 -4.49 7.94
N CYS A 619 -26.84 -3.19 7.90
CA CYS A 619 -27.83 -2.13 8.05
C CYS A 619 -27.46 -0.90 7.24
N ARG A 620 -28.47 -0.21 6.73
CA ARG A 620 -28.36 1.05 5.99
C ARG A 620 -29.35 2.05 6.57
N LEU A 621 -28.84 3.20 6.98
CA LEU A 621 -29.64 4.38 7.33
C LEU A 621 -29.51 5.43 6.21
N GLY A 622 -30.60 5.69 5.50
CA GLY A 622 -30.72 6.81 4.56
C GLY A 622 -31.36 8.03 5.21
N GLY A 623 -31.00 9.22 4.74
CA GLY A 623 -31.63 10.47 5.17
C GLY A 623 -31.36 11.60 4.19
N CYS A 624 -32.42 12.25 3.70
CA CYS A 624 -32.31 13.41 2.83
C CYS A 624 -33.47 14.38 3.04
N LEU A 625 -33.29 15.65 2.66
CA LEU A 625 -34.43 16.57 2.53
C LEU A 625 -35.37 16.02 1.45
N LYS A 626 -36.66 15.94 1.76
CA LYS A 626 -37.68 15.58 0.79
C LYS A 626 -37.91 16.74 -0.16
N LEU A 627 -37.50 16.58 -1.41
CA LEU A 627 -37.68 17.57 -2.46
C LEU A 627 -38.83 17.17 -3.37
N ASP A 628 -39.63 18.16 -3.77
CA ASP A 628 -40.55 18.03 -4.89
C ASP A 628 -39.73 17.99 -6.21
N PRO A 629 -39.83 16.91 -7.01
CA PRO A 629 -39.09 16.80 -8.27
C PRO A 629 -39.37 17.95 -9.24
N GLU A 630 -40.63 18.39 -9.35
CA GLU A 630 -41.01 19.46 -10.29
C GLU A 630 -40.40 20.81 -9.89
N GLU A 631 -40.47 21.18 -8.62
CA GLU A 631 -39.78 22.36 -8.08
C GLU A 631 -38.25 22.25 -8.19
N GLY A 632 -37.69 21.04 -8.01
CA GLY A 632 -36.27 20.77 -8.23
C GLY A 632 -35.84 21.10 -9.66
N ILE A 633 -36.58 20.58 -10.65
CA ILE A 633 -36.32 20.83 -12.07
C ILE A 633 -36.51 22.32 -12.41
N ARG A 634 -37.58 22.95 -11.93
CA ARG A 634 -37.84 24.39 -12.15
C ARG A 634 -36.68 25.26 -11.64
N ARG A 635 -36.17 24.97 -10.44
CA ARG A 635 -35.01 25.67 -9.88
C ARG A 635 -33.73 25.44 -10.69
N ALA A 636 -33.47 24.20 -11.10
CA ALA A 636 -32.32 23.88 -11.95
C ALA A 636 -32.35 24.65 -13.28
N VAL A 637 -33.51 24.71 -13.93
CA VAL A 637 -33.74 25.49 -15.16
C VAL A 637 -33.52 26.99 -14.93
N ALA A 638 -34.07 27.55 -13.85
CA ALA A 638 -33.92 28.96 -13.53
C ALA A 638 -32.45 29.36 -13.30
N ILE A 639 -31.65 28.47 -12.70
CA ILE A 639 -30.20 28.66 -12.52
C ILE A 639 -29.48 28.51 -13.87
N ALA A 640 -29.79 27.48 -14.64
CA ALA A 640 -29.15 27.23 -15.94
C ALA A 640 -29.29 28.42 -16.91
N LYS A 641 -30.46 29.09 -16.93
CA LYS A 641 -30.69 30.30 -17.74
C LYS A 641 -29.79 31.48 -17.37
N LYS A 642 -29.33 31.56 -16.12
CA LYS A 642 -28.46 32.65 -15.62
C LYS A 642 -26.98 32.36 -15.85
N CYS A 643 -26.63 31.11 -16.13
CA CYS A 643 -25.24 30.68 -16.28
C CYS A 643 -24.80 30.71 -17.73
N LYS A 644 -23.58 31.23 -17.98
CA LYS A 644 -22.94 31.18 -19.31
C LYS A 644 -22.60 29.76 -19.75
N HIS A 645 -22.20 28.92 -18.80
CA HIS A 645 -21.89 27.51 -18.99
C HIS A 645 -22.64 26.69 -17.94
N THR A 646 -23.29 25.61 -18.37
CA THR A 646 -24.07 24.73 -17.50
C THR A 646 -23.58 23.30 -17.69
N PHE A 647 -23.33 22.61 -16.57
CA PHE A 647 -23.00 21.20 -16.55
C PHE A 647 -24.11 20.44 -15.84
N VAL A 648 -24.67 19.43 -16.48
CA VAL A 648 -25.73 18.57 -15.93
C VAL A 648 -25.11 17.22 -15.65
N VAL A 649 -24.82 16.92 -14.39
CA VAL A 649 -24.20 15.66 -13.97
C VAL A 649 -25.29 14.68 -13.55
N VAL A 650 -25.43 13.60 -14.30
CA VAL A 650 -26.46 12.57 -14.11
C VAL A 650 -25.84 11.19 -14.21
N GLY A 651 -26.57 10.15 -13.83
CA GLY A 651 -26.07 8.79 -13.96
C GLY A 651 -26.68 7.84 -12.96
N LEU A 652 -25.93 6.80 -12.69
CA LEU A 652 -26.21 5.74 -11.73
C LEU A 652 -25.24 5.85 -10.56
N ASN A 653 -25.51 5.06 -9.53
CA ASN A 653 -24.64 4.92 -8.37
C ASN A 653 -24.60 3.44 -7.94
N ALA A 654 -23.89 3.17 -6.84
CA ALA A 654 -23.72 1.83 -6.30
C ALA A 654 -25.02 1.17 -5.78
N ASP A 655 -26.16 1.87 -5.80
CA ASP A 655 -27.47 1.27 -5.51
C ASP A 655 -28.12 0.66 -6.76
N PHE A 656 -27.85 1.24 -7.93
CA PHE A 656 -28.37 0.78 -9.21
C PHE A 656 -27.42 -0.24 -9.87
N GLU A 657 -26.11 -0.07 -9.72
CA GLU A 657 -25.10 -0.99 -10.24
C GLU A 657 -24.31 -1.61 -9.09
N LYS A 658 -24.68 -2.83 -8.71
CA LYS A 658 -24.07 -3.55 -7.59
C LYS A 658 -24.00 -5.04 -7.85
N GLU A 659 -22.95 -5.67 -7.34
CA GLU A 659 -22.83 -7.11 -7.25
C GLU A 659 -24.06 -7.73 -6.55
N GLY A 660 -24.49 -8.91 -7.02
CA GLY A 660 -25.67 -9.63 -6.51
C GLY A 660 -27.01 -9.22 -7.13
N LYS A 661 -27.08 -8.16 -7.94
CA LYS A 661 -28.31 -7.77 -8.67
C LYS A 661 -28.01 -7.14 -10.03
N GLY A 662 -28.53 -7.77 -11.10
CA GLY A 662 -28.60 -7.13 -12.42
C GLY A 662 -29.66 -6.00 -12.46
N ARG A 663 -29.41 -4.98 -13.27
CA ARG A 663 -30.38 -3.89 -13.48
C ARG A 663 -31.67 -4.40 -14.12
N GLU A 664 -32.80 -3.78 -13.75
CA GLU A 664 -34.12 -4.10 -14.31
C GLU A 664 -34.34 -3.41 -15.66
N SER A 665 -33.70 -2.25 -15.88
CA SER A 665 -33.73 -1.52 -17.14
C SER A 665 -32.42 -0.75 -17.38
N MET A 666 -32.25 -0.25 -18.61
CA MET A 666 -31.14 0.65 -18.96
C MET A 666 -31.44 2.13 -18.66
N SER A 667 -32.66 2.44 -18.21
CA SER A 667 -33.12 3.82 -17.98
C SER A 667 -32.38 4.48 -16.81
N LEU A 668 -32.32 5.81 -16.82
CA LEU A 668 -31.85 6.58 -15.67
C LEU A 668 -32.88 6.54 -14.53
N PRO A 669 -32.49 6.92 -13.30
CA PRO A 669 -33.43 7.03 -12.19
C PRO A 669 -34.59 7.99 -12.51
N PRO A 670 -35.77 7.81 -11.88
CA PRO A 670 -36.94 8.64 -12.15
C PRO A 670 -36.65 10.15 -12.12
N HIS A 671 -37.27 10.90 -13.04
CA HIS A 671 -37.14 12.36 -13.21
C HIS A 671 -35.78 12.89 -13.66
N VAL A 672 -34.75 12.03 -13.78
CA VAL A 672 -33.43 12.46 -14.24
C VAL A 672 -33.47 12.83 -15.72
N ASP A 673 -34.17 12.06 -16.55
CA ASP A 673 -34.35 12.39 -17.97
C ASP A 673 -35.14 13.70 -18.15
N ASP A 674 -36.20 13.91 -17.36
CA ASP A 674 -37.01 15.14 -17.37
C ASP A 674 -36.16 16.38 -17.04
N LEU A 675 -35.28 16.26 -16.03
CA LEU A 675 -34.32 17.30 -15.67
C LEU A 675 -33.40 17.64 -16.84
N VAL A 676 -32.83 16.62 -17.50
CA VAL A 676 -31.89 16.84 -18.61
C VAL A 676 -32.60 17.49 -19.79
N PHE A 677 -33.80 17.02 -20.14
CA PHE A 677 -34.63 17.66 -21.17
C PHE A 677 -34.90 19.12 -20.86
N ALA A 678 -35.39 19.42 -19.66
CA ALA A 678 -35.75 20.77 -19.25
C ALA A 678 -34.55 21.73 -19.25
N VAL A 679 -33.37 21.26 -18.81
CA VAL A 679 -32.15 22.07 -18.82
C VAL A 679 -31.63 22.28 -20.24
N LEU A 680 -31.65 21.27 -21.11
CA LEU A 680 -31.21 21.40 -22.51
C LEU A 680 -32.14 22.34 -23.31
N GLU A 681 -33.44 22.35 -23.01
CA GLU A 681 -34.39 23.29 -23.61
C GLU A 681 -34.12 24.74 -23.17
N ALA A 682 -33.76 24.93 -21.90
CA ALA A 682 -33.46 26.24 -21.37
C ALA A 682 -32.05 26.75 -21.72
N GLN A 683 -31.08 25.85 -21.87
CA GLN A 683 -29.68 26.13 -22.17
C GLN A 683 -29.14 25.08 -23.16
N PRO A 684 -29.30 25.29 -24.48
CA PRO A 684 -28.91 24.32 -25.51
C PRO A 684 -27.41 24.02 -25.59
N ASN A 685 -26.56 24.83 -24.94
CA ASN A 685 -25.11 24.62 -24.86
C ASN A 685 -24.68 23.93 -23.54
N ALA A 686 -25.63 23.47 -22.72
CA ALA A 686 -25.30 22.71 -21.52
C ALA A 686 -24.57 21.41 -21.88
N THR A 687 -23.54 21.09 -21.11
CA THR A 687 -22.79 19.83 -21.24
C THR A 687 -23.38 18.81 -20.28
N VAL A 688 -23.79 17.65 -20.81
CA VAL A 688 -24.31 16.56 -19.98
C VAL A 688 -23.16 15.62 -19.64
N VAL A 689 -22.91 15.42 -18.35
CA VAL A 689 -21.90 14.50 -17.83
C VAL A 689 -22.61 13.30 -17.26
N THR A 690 -22.22 12.10 -17.68
CA THR A 690 -22.88 10.85 -17.30
C THR A 690 -21.93 9.97 -16.49
N GLN A 691 -22.39 9.49 -15.33
CA GLN A 691 -21.68 8.57 -14.45
C GLN A 691 -22.38 7.21 -14.45
N ALA A 692 -21.84 6.23 -15.18
CA ALA A 692 -22.35 4.87 -15.15
C ALA A 692 -21.22 3.88 -15.47
N GLY A 693 -21.28 2.70 -14.87
CA GLY A 693 -20.39 1.59 -15.16
C GLY A 693 -20.76 0.85 -16.46
N ASN A 694 -22.05 0.81 -16.77
CA ASN A 694 -22.59 0.19 -17.99
C ASN A 694 -23.41 1.19 -18.84
N PRO A 695 -23.73 0.86 -20.10
CA PRO A 695 -24.53 1.73 -20.96
C PRO A 695 -25.89 2.09 -20.35
N ILE A 696 -26.30 3.34 -20.52
CA ILE A 696 -27.61 3.86 -20.12
C ILE A 696 -28.37 4.37 -21.34
N GLU A 697 -29.70 4.34 -21.25
CA GLU A 697 -30.53 5.01 -22.23
C GLU A 697 -30.37 6.54 -22.10
N MET A 698 -30.30 7.23 -23.24
CA MET A 698 -30.14 8.70 -23.28
C MET A 698 -31.14 9.30 -24.29
N PRO A 699 -32.45 9.32 -23.98
CA PRO A 699 -33.49 9.78 -24.91
C PRO A 699 -33.27 11.23 -25.36
N TRP A 700 -32.65 12.07 -24.51
CA TRP A 700 -32.30 13.46 -24.75
C TRP A 700 -31.00 13.67 -25.55
N ARG A 701 -30.27 12.60 -25.92
CA ARG A 701 -28.97 12.68 -26.62
C ARG A 701 -29.00 13.56 -27.86
N HIS A 702 -30.08 13.50 -28.63
CA HIS A 702 -30.25 14.27 -29.87
C HIS A 702 -30.36 15.79 -29.65
N LYS A 703 -30.70 16.25 -28.44
CA LYS A 703 -30.74 17.67 -28.06
C LYS A 703 -29.41 18.17 -27.46
N ALA A 704 -28.56 17.26 -26.97
CA ALA A 704 -27.30 17.64 -26.31
C ALA A 704 -26.20 17.91 -27.33
N LYS A 705 -25.56 19.08 -27.24
CA LYS A 705 -24.39 19.42 -28.09
C LYS A 705 -23.09 18.80 -27.60
N ALA A 706 -22.99 18.53 -26.30
CA ALA A 706 -21.82 17.94 -25.66
C ALA A 706 -22.25 16.93 -24.60
N ILE A 707 -21.72 15.72 -24.71
CA ILE A 707 -21.92 14.64 -23.73
C ILE A 707 -20.55 14.13 -23.33
N LEU A 708 -20.28 14.13 -22.01
CA LEU A 708 -19.13 13.47 -21.43
C LEU A 708 -19.59 12.13 -20.84
N HIS A 709 -19.17 11.03 -21.45
CA HIS A 709 -19.51 9.67 -21.04
C HIS A 709 -18.22 8.84 -20.86
N SER A 710 -18.14 8.07 -19.79
CA SER A 710 -16.92 7.40 -19.30
C SER A 710 -16.36 6.30 -20.21
N CYS A 711 -17.05 5.89 -21.28
CA CYS A 711 -16.65 4.72 -22.09
C CYS A 711 -16.40 4.98 -23.59
N HIS A 712 -16.55 6.21 -24.10
CA HIS A 712 -16.19 6.56 -25.49
C HIS A 712 -15.58 7.97 -25.57
N GLY A 713 -14.30 8.04 -25.95
CA GLY A 713 -13.51 9.27 -25.88
C GLY A 713 -13.32 9.95 -27.23
N LEU A 714 -13.93 11.12 -27.40
CA LEU A 714 -13.40 12.14 -28.31
C LEU A 714 -12.10 12.72 -27.73
N SER A 715 -11.33 13.39 -28.55
CA SER A 715 -10.16 14.16 -28.12
C SER A 715 -10.37 15.65 -28.36
N TYR A 716 -9.70 16.49 -27.59
CA TYR A 716 -9.63 17.93 -27.88
C TYR A 716 -8.60 18.26 -28.98
N THR A 717 -7.82 17.26 -29.42
CA THR A 717 -6.98 17.35 -30.61
C THR A 717 -7.47 16.39 -31.70
N THR A 718 -6.89 16.48 -32.89
CA THR A 718 -7.17 15.57 -34.00
C THR A 718 -5.94 14.74 -34.31
N PHE A 719 -6.15 13.52 -34.77
CA PHE A 719 -5.08 12.62 -35.18
C PHE A 719 -5.27 12.22 -36.64
N SER A 720 -4.19 11.78 -37.28
CA SER A 720 -4.21 11.14 -38.59
C SER A 720 -3.41 9.84 -38.54
N THR A 721 -3.96 8.78 -39.10
CA THR A 721 -3.28 7.50 -39.30
C THR A 721 -2.94 7.29 -40.77
N THR A 722 -1.71 6.86 -41.03
CA THR A 722 -1.17 6.60 -42.38
C THR A 722 -0.28 5.36 -42.39
N ASN A 723 0.02 4.83 -43.58
CA ASN A 723 1.03 3.78 -43.79
C ASN A 723 0.87 2.53 -42.91
N ILE A 724 -0.24 1.81 -43.07
CA ILE A 724 -0.40 0.49 -42.47
C ILE A 724 0.50 -0.54 -43.16
N ARG A 725 1.19 -1.37 -42.38
CA ARG A 725 2.05 -2.45 -42.88
C ARG A 725 2.04 -3.64 -41.93
N VAL A 726 2.07 -4.86 -42.49
CA VAL A 726 2.26 -6.10 -41.74
C VAL A 726 3.73 -6.50 -41.86
N ALA A 727 4.35 -6.79 -40.72
CA ALA A 727 5.69 -7.35 -40.62
C ALA A 727 5.63 -8.67 -39.82
N GLU A 728 6.74 -9.41 -39.74
CA GLU A 728 6.81 -10.69 -39.01
C GLU A 728 6.46 -10.55 -37.52
N ASP A 729 6.66 -9.37 -36.94
CA ASP A 729 6.37 -9.09 -35.53
C ASP A 729 4.93 -8.59 -35.28
N GLY A 730 4.19 -8.16 -36.30
CA GLY A 730 2.82 -7.66 -36.18
C GLY A 730 2.47 -6.52 -37.14
N VAL A 731 1.49 -5.70 -36.77
CA VAL A 731 0.99 -4.59 -37.57
C VAL A 731 1.56 -3.27 -37.08
N HIS A 732 2.11 -2.49 -38.01
CA HIS A 732 2.62 -1.15 -37.76
C HIS A 732 1.75 -0.12 -38.48
N VAL A 733 1.47 1.00 -37.83
CA VAL A 733 0.76 2.13 -38.42
C VAL A 733 1.38 3.44 -37.97
N ASP A 734 1.51 4.40 -38.86
CA ASP A 734 2.03 5.72 -38.51
C ASP A 734 0.87 6.59 -38.00
N LEU A 735 1.10 7.29 -36.90
CA LEU A 735 0.13 8.12 -36.19
C LEU A 735 0.72 9.51 -35.95
N LYS A 736 -0.05 10.54 -36.28
CA LYS A 736 0.32 11.94 -36.07
C LYS A 736 -0.77 12.71 -35.36
N ASN A 737 -0.37 13.60 -34.45
CA ASN A 737 -1.26 14.60 -33.88
C ASN A 737 -1.31 15.82 -34.82
N THR A 738 -2.44 16.02 -35.50
CA THR A 738 -2.64 17.10 -36.47
C THR A 738 -3.24 18.36 -35.84
N GLY A 739 -3.64 18.31 -34.57
CA GLY A 739 -4.21 19.46 -33.87
C GLY A 739 -3.19 20.31 -33.12
N LYS A 740 -3.71 21.22 -32.29
CA LYS A 740 -2.93 22.25 -31.58
C LYS A 740 -2.67 21.91 -30.11
N MET A 741 -3.17 20.79 -29.62
CA MET A 741 -3.05 20.38 -28.22
C MET A 741 -2.47 18.99 -28.11
N ALA A 742 -1.69 18.75 -27.07
CA ALA A 742 -1.20 17.41 -26.76
C ALA A 742 -2.38 16.50 -26.41
N GLY A 743 -2.29 15.22 -26.76
CA GLY A 743 -3.35 14.27 -26.49
C GLY A 743 -2.90 12.83 -26.71
N ALA A 744 -3.74 11.88 -26.31
CA ALA A 744 -3.54 10.48 -26.58
C ALA A 744 -4.59 9.95 -27.56
N GLU A 745 -4.16 9.10 -28.49
CA GLU A 745 -5.03 8.34 -29.37
C GLU A 745 -4.98 6.86 -29.01
N VAL A 746 -6.08 6.15 -29.20
CA VAL A 746 -6.14 4.69 -29.09
C VAL A 746 -6.32 4.10 -30.48
N VAL A 747 -5.26 3.44 -30.94
CA VAL A 747 -5.26 2.71 -32.21
C VAL A 747 -5.70 1.28 -31.93
N MET A 748 -6.72 0.79 -32.64
CA MET A 748 -7.31 -0.55 -32.44
C MET A 748 -7.13 -1.41 -33.68
N LEU A 749 -6.47 -2.56 -33.52
CA LEU A 749 -6.28 -3.57 -34.56
C LEU A 749 -7.40 -4.60 -34.50
N TYR A 750 -8.15 -4.73 -35.59
CA TYR A 750 -9.16 -5.75 -35.77
C TYR A 750 -8.75 -6.74 -36.87
N VAL A 751 -8.97 -8.03 -36.65
CA VAL A 751 -8.73 -9.09 -37.64
C VAL A 751 -10.05 -9.66 -38.12
N SER A 752 -10.13 -9.96 -39.41
CA SER A 752 -11.29 -10.57 -40.06
C SER A 752 -10.86 -11.60 -41.10
N CYS A 753 -11.67 -12.64 -41.29
CA CYS A 753 -11.53 -13.61 -42.36
C CYS A 753 -12.65 -13.34 -43.37
N ASP A 754 -12.40 -12.42 -44.31
CA ASP A 754 -13.39 -12.00 -45.32
C ASP A 754 -13.32 -12.92 -46.53
N ALA A 755 -14.36 -13.75 -46.71
CA ALA A 755 -14.49 -14.68 -47.84
C ALA A 755 -14.44 -13.98 -49.21
N ALA A 756 -14.85 -12.72 -49.30
CA ALA A 756 -14.82 -11.95 -50.55
C ALA A 756 -13.39 -11.55 -50.97
N LYS A 757 -12.49 -11.37 -50.00
CA LYS A 757 -11.08 -11.01 -50.25
C LYS A 757 -10.15 -12.23 -50.23
N SER A 758 -10.49 -13.28 -49.49
CA SER A 758 -9.68 -14.50 -49.35
C SER A 758 -9.96 -15.56 -50.41
N GLY A 759 -11.12 -15.52 -51.08
CA GLY A 759 -11.58 -16.58 -51.98
C GLY A 759 -11.94 -17.89 -51.28
N GLN A 760 -11.83 -17.95 -49.95
CA GLN A 760 -12.07 -19.13 -49.12
C GLN A 760 -12.96 -18.75 -47.94
N LYS A 761 -14.11 -19.41 -47.83
CA LYS A 761 -15.00 -19.25 -46.69
C LYS A 761 -14.42 -20.04 -45.51
N SER A 762 -14.24 -19.39 -44.37
CA SER A 762 -13.87 -20.05 -43.11
C SER A 762 -14.81 -21.22 -42.83
N ARG A 763 -14.26 -22.34 -42.34
CA ARG A 763 -15.06 -23.51 -41.89
C ARG A 763 -16.00 -23.16 -40.73
N PHE A 764 -15.66 -22.12 -39.97
CA PHE A 764 -16.39 -21.69 -38.77
C PHE A 764 -17.14 -20.38 -38.99
N HIS A 765 -18.25 -20.21 -38.27
CA HIS A 765 -18.94 -18.93 -38.18
C HIS A 765 -18.13 -17.98 -37.29
N ARG A 766 -17.60 -16.91 -37.87
CA ARG A 766 -16.75 -15.93 -37.16
C ARG A 766 -17.46 -14.59 -36.99
N PRO A 767 -17.13 -13.80 -35.95
CA PRO A 767 -17.49 -12.40 -35.93
C PRO A 767 -17.00 -11.69 -37.19
N VAL A 768 -17.73 -10.66 -37.64
CA VAL A 768 -17.34 -9.85 -38.82
C VAL A 768 -15.90 -9.34 -38.68
N ARG A 769 -15.51 -8.99 -37.45
CA ARG A 769 -14.15 -8.63 -37.06
C ARG A 769 -13.97 -8.84 -35.55
N THR A 770 -12.76 -9.17 -35.14
CA THR A 770 -12.39 -9.35 -33.72
C THR A 770 -11.25 -8.40 -33.37
N LEU A 771 -11.34 -7.72 -32.22
CA LEU A 771 -10.23 -6.87 -31.74
C LEU A 771 -9.07 -7.78 -31.33
N ALA A 772 -7.96 -7.69 -32.05
CA ALA A 772 -6.75 -8.49 -31.82
C ALA A 772 -5.71 -7.73 -30.97
N GLY A 773 -5.76 -6.39 -30.96
CA GLY A 773 -4.86 -5.60 -30.14
C GLY A 773 -5.22 -4.11 -30.16
N PHE A 774 -4.64 -3.36 -29.24
CA PHE A 774 -4.74 -1.90 -29.25
C PHE A 774 -3.51 -1.27 -28.61
N GLN A 775 -3.20 -0.04 -29.00
CA GLN A 775 -2.14 0.75 -28.40
C GLN A 775 -2.62 2.17 -28.13
N LYS A 776 -2.35 2.67 -26.92
CA LYS A 776 -2.57 4.07 -26.56
C LYS A 776 -1.26 4.84 -26.71
N VAL A 777 -1.28 5.90 -27.51
CA VAL A 777 -0.09 6.67 -27.88
C VAL A 777 -0.32 8.14 -27.56
N PHE A 778 0.56 8.74 -26.75
CA PHE A 778 0.53 10.17 -26.44
C PHE A 778 1.42 10.94 -27.40
N LEU A 779 0.92 12.04 -27.95
CA LEU A 779 1.61 12.86 -28.94
C LEU A 779 1.44 14.35 -28.64
N GLU A 780 2.55 15.09 -28.68
CA GLU A 780 2.56 16.55 -28.73
C GLU A 780 2.00 17.06 -30.07
N PRO A 781 1.55 18.33 -30.16
CA PRO A 781 1.08 18.92 -31.41
C PRO A 781 2.09 18.78 -32.56
N GLY A 782 1.67 18.21 -33.68
CA GLY A 782 2.51 17.98 -34.86
C GLY A 782 3.45 16.77 -34.78
N GLN A 783 3.55 16.12 -33.61
CA GLN A 783 4.40 14.94 -33.41
C GLN A 783 3.83 13.72 -34.14
N GLU A 784 4.72 12.91 -34.68
CA GLU A 784 4.43 11.70 -35.43
C GLU A 784 5.23 10.52 -34.88
N THR A 785 4.62 9.34 -34.80
CA THR A 785 5.25 8.09 -34.36
C THR A 785 4.59 6.89 -35.03
N THR A 786 5.29 5.77 -35.10
CA THR A 786 4.69 4.49 -35.48
C THR A 786 4.15 3.78 -34.24
N ALA A 787 2.89 3.34 -34.30
CA ALA A 787 2.27 2.44 -33.36
C ALA A 787 2.43 0.99 -33.84
N PHE A 788 2.72 0.08 -32.90
CA PHE A 788 2.94 -1.34 -33.14
C PHE A 788 1.93 -2.16 -32.34
N MET A 789 1.25 -3.08 -33.02
CA MET A 789 0.31 -4.02 -32.44
C MET A 789 0.68 -5.43 -32.88
N ALA A 790 1.09 -6.27 -31.93
CA ALA A 790 1.45 -7.65 -32.21
C ALA A 790 0.22 -8.44 -32.70
N LEU A 791 0.43 -9.29 -33.70
CA LEU A 791 -0.49 -10.36 -34.05
C LEU A 791 0.00 -11.62 -33.33
N ASP A 792 -0.79 -12.11 -32.39
CA ASP A 792 -0.50 -13.36 -31.70
C ASP A 792 -1.26 -14.53 -32.35
N LYS A 793 -0.97 -15.76 -31.89
CA LYS A 793 -1.65 -16.96 -32.37
C LYS A 793 -3.18 -16.91 -32.20
N TYR A 794 -3.70 -16.11 -31.26
CA TYR A 794 -5.13 -15.98 -31.00
C TYR A 794 -5.83 -15.00 -31.95
N SER A 795 -5.07 -14.13 -32.62
CA SER A 795 -5.59 -13.07 -33.49
C SER A 795 -6.40 -13.61 -34.68
N THR A 796 -6.12 -14.83 -35.11
CA THR A 796 -6.79 -15.56 -36.21
C THR A 796 -7.47 -16.85 -35.74
N ALA A 797 -7.40 -17.16 -34.44
CA ALA A 797 -7.87 -18.42 -33.88
C ALA A 797 -9.39 -18.48 -33.74
N VAL A 798 -9.92 -19.69 -33.79
CA VAL A 798 -11.25 -20.06 -33.31
C VAL A 798 -11.13 -21.30 -32.44
N TRP A 799 -12.02 -21.47 -31.48
CA TRP A 799 -12.11 -22.72 -30.75
C TRP A 799 -12.90 -23.74 -31.59
N ASP A 800 -12.29 -24.89 -31.87
CA ASP A 800 -12.90 -26.00 -32.60
C ASP A 800 -13.35 -27.09 -31.62
N ASP A 801 -14.65 -27.14 -31.34
CA ASP A 801 -15.26 -28.10 -30.42
C ASP A 801 -15.05 -29.57 -30.86
N THR A 802 -14.82 -29.83 -32.16
CA THR A 802 -14.64 -31.21 -32.65
C THR A 802 -13.25 -31.75 -32.37
N SER A 803 -12.24 -30.89 -32.42
CA SER A 803 -10.86 -31.26 -32.07
C SER A 803 -10.52 -30.93 -30.62
N ASP A 804 -11.46 -30.34 -29.87
CA ASP A 804 -11.27 -29.82 -28.51
C ASP A 804 -10.02 -28.95 -28.43
N SER A 805 -9.83 -28.06 -29.41
CA SER A 805 -8.62 -27.25 -29.53
C SER A 805 -8.80 -25.91 -30.24
N TRP A 806 -7.90 -24.96 -29.96
CA TRP A 806 -7.79 -23.73 -30.73
C TRP A 806 -7.24 -24.04 -32.12
N LEU A 807 -7.84 -23.42 -33.14
CA LEU A 807 -7.47 -23.56 -34.54
C LEU A 807 -7.25 -22.20 -35.18
N CYS A 808 -6.03 -21.96 -35.67
CA CYS A 808 -5.75 -20.96 -36.68
C CYS A 808 -5.88 -21.63 -38.06
N GLU A 809 -6.89 -21.23 -38.82
CA GLU A 809 -7.19 -21.81 -40.14
C GLU A 809 -6.29 -21.21 -41.21
N ALA A 810 -5.75 -22.05 -42.09
CA ALA A 810 -5.03 -21.59 -43.27
C ALA A 810 -5.95 -20.74 -44.15
N GLY A 811 -5.50 -19.53 -44.49
CA GLY A 811 -6.30 -18.61 -45.27
C GLY A 811 -5.75 -17.19 -45.27
N THR A 812 -6.39 -16.33 -46.06
CA THR A 812 -6.07 -14.90 -46.10
C THR A 812 -6.95 -14.14 -45.11
N TYR A 813 -6.31 -13.38 -44.25
CA TYR A 813 -6.95 -12.52 -43.24
C TYR A 813 -6.76 -11.05 -43.59
N THR A 814 -7.66 -10.20 -43.11
CA THR A 814 -7.56 -8.75 -43.20
C THR A 814 -7.36 -8.15 -41.81
N ALA A 815 -6.22 -7.49 -41.63
CA ALA A 815 -5.93 -6.62 -40.50
C ALA A 815 -6.46 -5.21 -40.80
N SER A 816 -7.39 -4.73 -39.98
CA SER A 816 -7.98 -3.40 -40.08
C SER A 816 -7.67 -2.59 -38.82
N VAL A 817 -6.95 -1.49 -39.00
CA VAL A 817 -6.59 -0.58 -37.92
C VAL A 817 -7.58 0.58 -37.90
N ARG A 818 -8.26 0.77 -36.78
CA ARG A 818 -9.23 1.85 -36.55
C ARG A 818 -8.69 2.86 -35.53
N SER A 819 -8.87 4.13 -35.86
CA SER A 819 -8.58 5.30 -35.01
C SER A 819 -9.66 6.36 -35.21
N SER A 820 -9.51 7.53 -34.56
CA SER A 820 -10.43 8.66 -34.79
C SER A 820 -10.42 9.19 -36.23
N SER A 821 -9.35 8.97 -37.00
CA SER A 821 -9.20 9.44 -38.39
C SER A 821 -9.80 8.53 -39.45
N GLY A 822 -10.20 7.30 -39.10
CA GLY A 822 -10.77 6.34 -40.04
C GLY A 822 -10.24 4.92 -39.86
N SER A 823 -10.35 4.12 -40.91
CA SER A 823 -9.87 2.73 -40.95
C SER A 823 -8.90 2.51 -42.09
N LEU A 824 -7.74 1.92 -41.78
CA LEU A 824 -6.78 1.41 -42.76
C LEU A 824 -6.79 -0.11 -42.75
N GLU A 825 -6.61 -0.74 -43.90
CA GLU A 825 -6.67 -2.20 -44.02
C GLU A 825 -5.46 -2.74 -44.79
N VAL A 826 -5.00 -3.92 -44.38
CA VAL A 826 -3.94 -4.68 -45.04
C VAL A 826 -4.24 -6.17 -44.90
N SER A 827 -3.94 -6.95 -45.94
CA SER A 827 -4.16 -8.40 -45.92
C SER A 827 -2.86 -9.15 -45.61
N PHE A 828 -2.98 -10.27 -44.91
CA PHE A 828 -1.89 -11.21 -44.62
C PHE A 828 -2.42 -12.64 -44.73
N ARG A 829 -1.53 -13.63 -44.78
CA ARG A 829 -1.91 -15.03 -45.04
C ARG A 829 -1.29 -15.98 -44.03
N GLU A 830 -2.09 -16.94 -43.59
CA GLU A 830 -1.68 -18.12 -42.84
C GLU A 830 -1.62 -19.31 -43.80
N GLU A 831 -0.47 -19.96 -43.89
CA GLU A 831 -0.24 -20.99 -44.92
C GLU A 831 -0.76 -22.38 -44.52
N LYS A 832 -0.92 -22.64 -43.22
CA LYS A 832 -1.34 -23.96 -42.72
C LYS A 832 -2.26 -23.85 -41.52
N ASP A 833 -3.08 -24.87 -41.34
CA ASP A 833 -3.86 -25.05 -40.14
C ASP A 833 -2.92 -25.30 -38.95
N ILE A 834 -3.14 -24.58 -37.85
CA ILE A 834 -2.38 -24.72 -36.61
C ILE A 834 -3.37 -25.00 -35.49
N TYR A 835 -3.22 -26.15 -34.84
CA TYR A 835 -4.04 -26.58 -33.70
C TYR A 835 -3.24 -26.49 -32.40
N TRP A 836 -3.85 -26.05 -31.29
CA TRP A 836 -3.21 -26.08 -29.97
C TRP A 836 -4.21 -26.09 -28.82
N ASN A 837 -3.74 -26.55 -27.66
CA ASN A 837 -4.45 -26.50 -26.38
C ASN A 837 -3.58 -25.86 -25.30
N GLY A 838 -4.18 -25.01 -24.46
CA GLY A 838 -3.46 -24.30 -23.41
C GLY A 838 -2.54 -23.17 -23.91
N ALA A 839 -1.77 -22.61 -22.97
CA ALA A 839 -0.91 -21.44 -23.17
C ALA A 839 0.20 -21.67 -24.21
#